data_AF-A0A934HDZ7-F1
#
_entry.id   AF-A0A934HDZ7-F1
#
_cell.length_a   1.000
_cell.length_b   1.000
_cell.length_c   1.000
_cell.angle_alpha   90.00
_cell.angle_beta   90.00
_cell.angle_gamma   90.00
#
_symmetry.space_group_name_H-M   'P 1'
#
loop_
_entity.id
_entity.type
_entity.pdbx_description
1 polymer ?
#
loop_
_entity_poly.entity_id
_entity_poly.type
_entity_poly.pdbx_seq_one_letter_code
_entity_poly.pdbx_strand_id
1 'polypeptide(L)'
;MSLLQRQTIPGSGSRRGQTMAEFALTLPILLMLMFGIVEFARIFQAWITLQNAARAAARYAITGNWDEEILAKSIGYTIPEAYNEEQRRQVVLDQLVPCTEGVDTAFAAHWGHDCEPGADEDQWLRQDMARLPSVVNAARIGAAGLALKKGDKIVGLNKADGEEINTSTVTDSESGWFHVWICSSRPAVNTNAASRYQPSPDRNDRLCEVTEGAQAGTNQYDPGGPGDAVEIIVFFNHPLITPLGLVDYVQIQARRVMINESFRSTRVVNIPPQLALPTFTPSRTPPPSQTPQPSETPTITVTPSRTASATTTSTATSTPPPDCALVTLDSTRMFDTYLEISIRNANESAPVYITRVDLQWSKPAAFSGMYTDEMRIASRSRFWFGPDYTPPTTVDTNDPNWNDDIPTYLLRTFDANAITVMRIKFSNGPTQLSDYMSLTAFNNTSLYFSTTLGELAHNPTADCRVSLANLSTATPTRTPTPFTLTPTRTPTPTCANFAISFVGFETNGVVRFRIRNNDVAPAFITGFTINWNTTNRTLPPITPLDFVSVGGTSAFDPAAVIMWDGNVTVNPFTVASGGSGWLVNPVIQPNTTADVWFDFDGTAGYLDQMSPTGYRDYDFNDTGFTLNFICNNAPPDRATPAPTNTPSVTLTPSITLTPSKTLTPSKTPTRTPTRTPGPVTSTFTPSRTPSPTITNTPPVSTPKPTNTPFKAE
;
A
#
# COMPACT_ATOMS: atom_id res chain seq x y z
N MET A 1 -2.48 59.03 -91.29
CA MET A 1 -2.99 58.34 -90.08
C MET A 1 -2.27 57.02 -89.94
N SER A 2 -1.51 56.82 -88.86
CA SER A 2 -1.03 55.50 -88.44
C SER A 2 -0.98 55.52 -86.91
N LEU A 3 -1.85 54.73 -86.28
CA LEU A 3 -2.02 54.73 -84.82
C LEU A 3 -0.96 53.83 -84.19
N LEU A 4 0.03 54.43 -83.55
CA LEU A 4 0.98 53.72 -82.68
C LEU A 4 0.25 53.21 -81.44
N GLN A 5 -0.22 51.97 -81.48
CA GLN A 5 -0.85 51.32 -80.34
C GLN A 5 0.22 50.96 -79.29
N ARG A 6 0.42 51.86 -78.35
CA ARG A 6 1.35 51.72 -77.22
C ARG A 6 0.89 50.59 -76.30
N GLN A 7 1.45 49.39 -76.47
CA GLN A 7 1.19 48.26 -75.57
C GLN A 7 1.71 48.61 -74.16
N THR A 8 0.78 48.81 -73.23
CA THR A 8 1.08 48.89 -71.81
C THR A 8 1.39 47.50 -71.28
N ILE A 9 2.66 47.25 -70.94
CA ILE A 9 3.07 46.05 -70.21
C ILE A 9 2.33 46.06 -68.86
N PRO A 10 1.53 45.03 -68.50
CA PRO A 10 0.91 44.96 -67.19
C PRO A 10 2.01 44.81 -66.13
N GLY A 11 2.05 45.75 -65.19
CA GLY A 11 3.09 45.77 -64.16
C GLY A 11 3.08 44.51 -63.32
N SER A 12 4.21 43.80 -63.27
CA SER A 12 4.45 42.63 -62.40
C SER A 12 4.64 43.04 -60.93
N GLY A 13 3.70 43.82 -60.37
CA GLY A 13 3.71 44.27 -58.99
C GLY A 13 2.60 43.62 -58.17
N SER A 14 2.94 42.59 -57.37
CA SER A 14 2.27 42.24 -56.09
C SER A 14 2.74 40.91 -55.49
N ARG A 15 3.07 39.90 -56.31
CA ARG A 15 3.26 38.50 -55.84
C ARG A 15 4.30 38.28 -54.73
N ARG A 16 5.29 39.17 -54.55
CA ARG A 16 6.30 39.06 -53.47
C ARG A 16 5.82 39.55 -52.10
N GLY A 17 4.70 40.27 -52.01
CA GLY A 17 4.12 40.73 -50.73
C GLY A 17 2.99 39.84 -50.21
N GLN A 18 2.24 39.20 -51.12
CA GLN A 18 1.05 38.42 -50.77
C GLN A 18 1.34 37.26 -49.81
N THR A 19 2.40 36.48 -50.05
CA THR A 19 2.77 35.34 -49.20
C THR A 19 3.20 35.75 -47.79
N MET A 20 3.81 36.93 -47.62
CA MET A 20 4.10 37.46 -46.27
C MET A 20 2.83 37.89 -45.54
N ALA A 21 1.83 38.44 -46.25
CA ALA A 21 0.54 38.78 -45.65
C ALA A 21 -0.27 37.54 -45.25
N GLU A 22 -0.30 36.51 -46.09
CA GLU A 22 -0.96 35.22 -45.78
C GLU A 22 -0.30 34.51 -44.59
N PHE A 23 1.04 34.53 -44.50
CA PHE A 23 1.76 34.01 -43.34
C PHE A 23 1.49 34.84 -42.07
N ALA A 24 1.50 36.18 -42.17
CA ALA A 24 1.24 37.06 -41.03
C ALA A 24 -0.18 36.92 -40.46
N LEU A 25 -1.16 36.53 -41.28
CA LEU A 25 -2.55 36.27 -40.84
C LEU A 25 -2.75 34.86 -40.28
N THR A 26 -1.99 33.86 -40.75
CA THR A 26 -2.11 32.47 -40.28
C THR A 26 -1.27 32.18 -39.04
N LEU A 27 -0.12 32.84 -38.87
CA LEU A 27 0.78 32.66 -37.73
C LEU A 27 0.10 32.88 -36.36
N PRO A 28 -0.71 33.93 -36.12
CA PRO A 28 -1.40 34.11 -34.83
C PRO A 28 -2.36 32.96 -34.50
N ILE A 29 -3.07 32.43 -35.51
CA ILE A 29 -4.01 31.30 -35.34
C ILE A 29 -3.24 30.02 -35.02
N LEU A 30 -2.13 29.77 -35.73
CA LEU A 30 -1.25 28.62 -35.48
C LEU A 30 -0.65 28.67 -34.07
N LEU A 31 -0.17 29.84 -33.63
CA LEU A 31 0.38 30.03 -32.29
C LEU A 31 -0.70 29.84 -31.22
N MET A 32 -1.89 30.41 -31.39
CA MET A 32 -3.02 30.22 -30.47
C MET A 32 -3.38 28.75 -30.31
N LEU A 33 -3.42 27.99 -31.42
CA LEU A 33 -3.68 26.55 -31.39
C LEU A 33 -2.54 25.76 -30.73
N MET A 34 -1.27 26.10 -31.01
CA MET A 34 -0.12 25.44 -30.41
C MET A 34 -0.06 25.67 -28.89
N PHE A 35 -0.20 26.93 -28.43
CA PHE A 35 -0.24 27.24 -27.00
C PHE A 35 -1.47 26.61 -26.32
N GLY A 36 -2.62 26.55 -26.99
CA GLY A 36 -3.80 25.85 -26.48
C GLY A 36 -3.57 24.36 -26.23
N ILE A 37 -2.87 23.66 -27.14
CA ILE A 37 -2.49 22.25 -26.96
C ILE A 37 -1.49 22.07 -25.81
N VAL A 38 -0.48 22.97 -25.72
CA VAL A 38 0.52 22.93 -24.64
C VAL A 38 -0.11 23.17 -23.27
N GLU A 39 -0.98 24.16 -23.13
CA GLU A 39 -1.69 24.42 -21.87
C GLU A 39 -2.65 23.28 -21.50
N PHE A 40 -3.40 22.74 -22.46
CA PHE A 40 -4.24 21.57 -22.20
C PHE A 40 -3.42 20.37 -21.69
N ALA A 41 -2.26 20.09 -22.29
CA ALA A 41 -1.37 19.03 -21.85
C ALA A 41 -0.82 19.28 -20.43
N ARG A 42 -0.43 20.51 -20.10
CA ARG A 42 0.04 20.90 -18.75
C ARG A 42 -1.07 20.79 -17.69
N ILE A 43 -2.27 21.29 -17.98
CA ILE A 43 -3.43 21.19 -17.09
C ILE A 43 -3.81 19.72 -16.86
N PHE A 44 -3.79 18.89 -17.92
CA PHE A 44 -4.10 17.47 -17.82
C PHE A 44 -3.05 16.69 -17.01
N GLN A 45 -1.75 16.94 -17.21
CA GLN A 45 -0.69 16.38 -16.38
C GLN A 45 -0.84 16.82 -14.91
N ALA A 46 -1.16 18.09 -14.67
CA ALA A 46 -1.36 18.60 -13.33
C ALA A 46 -2.57 17.96 -12.64
N TRP A 47 -3.67 17.75 -13.36
CA TRP A 47 -4.86 17.06 -12.86
C TRP A 47 -4.57 15.61 -12.49
N ILE A 48 -3.87 14.84 -13.33
CA ILE A 48 -3.45 13.46 -13.00
C ILE A 48 -2.60 13.44 -11.72
N THR A 49 -1.67 14.38 -11.60
CA THR A 49 -0.79 14.50 -10.42
C THR A 49 -1.61 14.81 -9.16
N LEU A 50 -2.61 15.69 -9.26
CA LEU A 50 -3.54 16.00 -8.17
C LEU A 50 -4.42 14.78 -7.77
N GLN A 51 -4.80 13.92 -8.72
CA GLN A 51 -5.50 12.66 -8.44
C GLN A 51 -4.63 11.65 -7.66
N ASN A 52 -3.31 11.74 -7.79
CA ASN A 52 -2.35 10.98 -6.97
C ASN A 52 -2.13 11.64 -5.60
N ALA A 53 -2.03 12.97 -5.53
CA ALA A 53 -2.00 13.73 -4.27
C ALA A 53 -3.18 13.36 -3.34
N ALA A 54 -4.41 13.42 -3.85
CA ALA A 54 -5.61 13.06 -3.08
C ALA A 54 -5.62 11.57 -2.68
N ARG A 55 -5.02 10.67 -3.47
CA ARG A 55 -4.88 9.24 -3.14
C ARG A 55 -3.81 9.02 -2.06
N ALA A 56 -2.71 9.77 -2.08
CA ALA A 56 -1.63 9.68 -1.09
C ALA A 56 -2.12 10.18 0.29
N ALA A 57 -2.77 11.35 0.33
CA ALA A 57 -3.43 11.88 1.52
C ALA A 57 -4.43 10.88 2.12
N ALA A 58 -5.31 10.31 1.28
CA ALA A 58 -6.27 9.31 1.73
C ALA A 58 -5.61 8.05 2.30
N ARG A 59 -4.64 7.45 1.58
CA ARG A 59 -3.90 6.28 2.08
C ARG A 59 -3.22 6.55 3.41
N TYR A 60 -2.66 7.75 3.60
CA TYR A 60 -2.03 8.13 4.86
C TYR A 60 -3.06 8.27 5.98
N ALA A 61 -4.19 8.95 5.74
CA ALA A 61 -5.25 9.14 6.72
C ALA A 61 -5.78 7.81 7.30
N ILE A 62 -5.92 6.76 6.46
CA ILE A 62 -6.37 5.41 6.87
C ILE A 62 -5.45 4.78 7.93
N THR A 63 -4.17 5.15 7.98
CA THR A 63 -3.21 4.51 8.91
C THR A 63 -3.44 4.83 10.38
N GLY A 64 -4.12 5.94 10.69
CA GLY A 64 -4.19 6.47 12.06
C GLY A 64 -2.89 7.10 12.57
N ASN A 65 -1.79 7.00 11.83
CA ASN A 65 -0.48 7.48 12.27
C ASN A 65 -0.29 8.97 11.98
N TRP A 66 0.58 9.60 12.74
CA TRP A 66 1.04 10.97 12.55
C TRP A 66 2.57 11.01 12.67
N ASP A 67 3.18 11.91 11.91
CA ASP A 67 4.62 12.08 11.80
C ASP A 67 5.04 13.26 12.70
N GLU A 68 5.98 13.00 13.60
CA GLU A 68 6.44 13.96 14.60
C GLU A 68 7.32 15.07 14.04
N GLU A 69 8.12 14.82 13.00
CA GLU A 69 8.94 15.87 12.38
C GLU A 69 8.04 16.81 11.58
N ILE A 70 7.06 16.26 10.86
CA ILE A 70 6.06 17.04 10.13
C ILE A 70 5.19 17.86 11.08
N LEU A 71 4.74 17.27 12.20
CA LEU A 71 3.98 18.03 13.20
C LEU A 71 4.82 19.14 13.81
N ALA A 72 6.01 18.84 14.34
CA ALA A 72 6.91 19.82 14.95
C ALA A 72 7.19 21.00 14.00
N LYS A 73 7.51 20.70 12.74
CA LYS A 73 7.71 21.70 11.68
C LYS A 73 6.48 22.55 11.40
N SER A 74 5.27 21.96 11.42
CA SER A 74 4.02 22.69 11.17
C SER A 74 3.67 23.68 12.28
N ILE A 75 4.02 23.38 13.53
CA ILE A 75 3.84 24.27 14.69
C ILE A 75 5.04 25.19 14.95
N GLY A 76 6.14 25.05 14.20
CA GLY A 76 7.37 25.83 14.39
C GLY A 76 8.23 25.38 15.57
N TYR A 77 8.01 24.17 16.09
CA TYR A 77 8.79 23.58 17.17
C TYR A 77 10.06 22.92 16.62
N THR A 78 11.17 23.08 17.35
CA THR A 78 12.44 22.39 17.06
C THR A 78 12.65 21.30 18.10
N ILE A 79 12.67 20.04 17.65
CA ILE A 79 12.83 18.87 18.52
C ILE A 79 14.28 18.84 19.07
N PRO A 80 14.49 18.81 20.40
CA PRO A 80 15.84 18.65 20.95
C PRO A 80 16.46 17.29 20.63
N GLU A 81 17.71 17.28 20.18
CA GLU A 81 18.48 16.08 19.79
C GLU A 81 18.66 15.05 20.92
N ALA A 82 18.48 15.47 22.19
CA ALA A 82 18.66 14.63 23.37
C ALA A 82 17.49 13.70 23.70
N TYR A 83 16.35 13.81 22.99
CA TYR A 83 15.17 12.97 23.24
C TYR A 83 15.17 11.70 22.39
N ASN A 84 14.80 10.57 23.01
CA ASN A 84 14.53 9.32 22.30
C ASN A 84 13.19 9.38 21.54
N GLU A 85 12.92 8.43 20.64
CA GLU A 85 11.72 8.40 19.78
C GLU A 85 10.40 8.55 20.57
N GLU A 86 10.26 7.84 21.70
CA GLU A 86 9.04 7.91 22.53
C GLU A 86 8.87 9.29 23.20
N GLN A 87 9.97 9.87 23.71
CA GLN A 87 9.98 11.23 24.27
C GLN A 87 9.69 12.29 23.21
N ARG A 88 10.27 12.17 22.01
CA ARG A 88 10.01 13.08 20.88
C ARG A 88 8.53 13.09 20.55
N ARG A 89 7.91 11.92 20.42
CA ARG A 89 6.49 11.78 20.09
C ARG A 89 5.58 12.37 21.17
N GLN A 90 5.89 12.21 22.46
CA GLN A 90 5.09 12.85 23.51
C GLN A 90 5.27 14.37 23.53
N VAL A 91 6.52 14.85 23.57
CA VAL A 91 6.83 16.30 23.67
C VAL A 91 6.28 17.09 22.48
N VAL A 92 6.32 16.54 21.26
CA VAL A 92 5.74 17.21 20.09
C VAL A 92 4.20 17.24 20.14
N LEU A 93 3.56 16.19 20.66
CA LEU A 93 2.11 16.15 20.84
C LEU A 93 1.66 17.15 21.92
N ASP A 94 2.35 17.18 23.05
CA ASP A 94 2.14 18.15 24.14
C ASP A 94 2.34 19.59 23.67
N GLN A 95 3.27 19.84 22.74
CA GLN A 95 3.52 21.17 22.19
C GLN A 95 2.41 21.67 21.23
N LEU A 96 1.73 20.77 20.52
CA LEU A 96 0.54 21.12 19.72
C LEU A 96 -0.69 21.30 20.63
N VAL A 97 -1.01 20.26 21.40
CA VAL A 97 -2.19 20.19 22.25
C VAL A 97 -1.77 19.66 23.62
N PRO A 98 -1.47 20.53 24.60
CA PRO A 98 -1.26 20.10 25.97
C PRO A 98 -2.50 19.35 26.49
N CYS A 99 -2.31 18.46 27.45
CA CYS A 99 -3.40 17.80 28.19
C CYS A 99 -2.96 17.73 29.65
N THR A 100 -3.43 18.67 30.46
CA THR A 100 -2.92 18.95 31.81
C THR A 100 -4.05 19.02 32.84
N GLU A 101 -3.74 19.29 34.11
CA GLU A 101 -4.78 19.59 35.12
C GLU A 101 -5.32 21.03 35.01
N GLY A 102 -4.86 21.81 34.02
CA GLY A 102 -5.32 23.17 33.73
C GLY A 102 -5.93 23.28 32.34
N VAL A 103 -6.59 24.40 32.05
CA VAL A 103 -7.41 24.55 30.83
C VAL A 103 -6.56 24.53 29.56
N ASP A 104 -6.75 23.48 28.74
CA ASP A 104 -6.03 23.24 27.50
C ASP A 104 -6.75 23.90 26.32
N THR A 105 -6.47 25.19 26.14
CA THR A 105 -7.15 26.09 25.19
C THR A 105 -7.23 25.55 23.76
N ALA A 106 -6.18 24.89 23.25
CA ALA A 106 -6.18 24.31 21.91
C ALA A 106 -7.12 23.10 21.78
N PHE A 107 -7.19 22.25 22.82
CA PHE A 107 -8.11 21.12 22.85
C PHE A 107 -9.56 21.61 22.97
N ALA A 108 -9.82 22.53 23.90
CA ALA A 108 -11.14 23.12 24.12
C ALA A 108 -11.65 23.94 22.92
N ALA A 109 -10.75 24.60 22.18
CA ALA A 109 -11.09 25.27 20.92
C ALA A 109 -11.54 24.30 19.82
N HIS A 110 -10.99 23.08 19.77
CA HIS A 110 -11.28 22.11 18.72
C HIS A 110 -12.42 21.14 19.10
N TRP A 111 -12.46 20.65 20.35
CA TRP A 111 -13.42 19.64 20.82
C TRP A 111 -14.59 20.21 21.62
N GLY A 112 -14.45 21.38 22.23
CA GLY A 112 -15.51 22.09 22.95
C GLY A 112 -15.67 21.71 24.43
N HIS A 113 -14.78 20.86 24.94
CA HIS A 113 -14.58 20.55 26.35
C HIS A 113 -13.06 20.54 26.65
N ASP A 114 -12.69 20.59 27.93
CA ASP A 114 -11.29 20.61 28.38
C ASP A 114 -10.68 19.20 28.31
N CYS A 115 -9.36 19.08 28.15
CA CYS A 115 -8.72 17.76 28.02
C CYS A 115 -8.58 17.08 29.39
N GLU A 116 -9.12 15.87 29.58
CA GLU A 116 -8.88 15.09 30.80
C GLU A 116 -7.65 14.16 30.60
N PRO A 117 -6.52 14.36 31.30
CA PRO A 117 -5.29 13.59 31.06
C PRO A 117 -5.45 12.08 31.25
N GLY A 118 -6.36 11.67 32.13
CA GLY A 118 -6.68 10.26 32.39
C GLY A 118 -7.74 9.64 31.48
N ALA A 119 -8.36 10.41 30.56
CA ALA A 119 -9.35 9.91 29.64
C ALA A 119 -8.70 9.40 28.35
N ASP A 120 -8.78 8.08 28.11
CA ASP A 120 -8.27 7.46 26.88
C ASP A 120 -8.84 8.14 25.63
N GLU A 121 -10.13 8.49 25.63
CA GLU A 121 -10.82 9.15 24.51
C GLU A 121 -10.20 10.51 24.17
N ASP A 122 -9.83 11.32 25.16
CA ASP A 122 -9.23 12.63 24.93
C ASP A 122 -7.80 12.49 24.39
N GLN A 123 -7.02 11.54 24.91
CA GLN A 123 -5.70 11.19 24.37
C GLN A 123 -5.77 10.76 22.91
N TRP A 124 -6.85 10.08 22.52
CA TRP A 124 -7.14 9.72 21.14
C TRP A 124 -7.57 10.93 20.29
N LEU A 125 -8.38 11.85 20.83
CA LEU A 125 -8.79 13.10 20.16
C LEU A 125 -7.61 14.06 19.92
N ARG A 126 -6.64 14.15 20.84
CA ARG A 126 -5.36 14.87 20.63
C ARG A 126 -4.59 14.33 19.42
N GLN A 127 -4.52 13.00 19.31
CA GLN A 127 -3.82 12.36 18.18
C GLN A 127 -4.55 12.57 16.85
N ASP A 128 -5.87 12.75 16.84
CA ASP A 128 -6.60 13.12 15.63
C ASP A 128 -6.22 14.52 15.13
N MET A 129 -6.03 15.49 16.03
CA MET A 129 -5.52 16.81 15.68
C MET A 129 -4.10 16.72 15.09
N ALA A 130 -3.22 15.92 15.71
CA ALA A 130 -1.84 15.68 15.26
C ALA A 130 -1.72 15.01 13.87
N ARG A 131 -2.74 14.24 13.43
CA ARG A 131 -2.75 13.58 12.12
C ARG A 131 -2.93 14.55 10.95
N LEU A 132 -3.56 15.71 11.16
CA LEU A 132 -3.88 16.65 10.08
C LEU A 132 -2.63 17.12 9.28
N PRO A 133 -1.55 17.66 9.89
CA PRO A 133 -0.34 18.04 9.16
C PRO A 133 0.26 16.91 8.32
N SER A 134 0.19 15.68 8.84
CA SER A 134 0.75 14.49 8.18
C SER A 134 -0.05 14.11 6.92
N VAL A 135 -1.39 14.19 6.98
CA VAL A 135 -2.28 13.99 5.82
C VAL A 135 -2.03 15.06 4.74
N VAL A 136 -1.84 16.32 5.14
CA VAL A 136 -1.51 17.41 4.22
C VAL A 136 -0.13 17.20 3.56
N ASN A 137 0.88 16.81 4.32
CA ASN A 137 2.21 16.49 3.81
C ASN A 137 2.19 15.31 2.82
N ALA A 138 1.45 14.24 3.13
CA ALA A 138 1.25 13.12 2.21
C ALA A 138 0.59 13.57 0.89
N ALA A 139 -0.33 14.53 0.94
CA ALA A 139 -0.88 15.16 -0.27
C ALA A 139 0.20 15.90 -1.08
N ARG A 140 1.07 16.67 -0.44
CA ARG A 140 2.18 17.39 -1.10
C ARG A 140 3.19 16.45 -1.75
N ILE A 141 3.55 15.36 -1.08
CA ILE A 141 4.44 14.33 -1.65
C ILE A 141 3.77 13.70 -2.88
N GLY A 142 2.49 13.36 -2.79
CA GLY A 142 1.72 12.87 -3.95
C GLY A 142 1.48 13.91 -5.06
N ALA A 143 1.72 15.20 -4.78
CA ALA A 143 1.69 16.31 -5.72
C ALA A 143 3.07 16.65 -6.34
N ALA A 144 4.09 15.81 -6.13
CA ALA A 144 5.42 15.98 -6.70
C ALA A 144 5.36 16.17 -8.24
N GLY A 145 6.08 17.18 -8.73
CA GLY A 145 6.04 17.62 -10.13
C GLY A 145 5.07 18.76 -10.42
N LEU A 146 4.24 19.18 -9.45
CA LEU A 146 3.54 20.47 -9.51
C LEU A 146 4.43 21.60 -9.00
N ALA A 147 4.25 22.80 -9.57
CA ALA A 147 4.94 24.02 -9.14
C ALA A 147 4.27 24.63 -7.89
N LEU A 148 4.33 23.90 -6.77
CA LEU A 148 3.72 24.31 -5.50
C LEU A 148 4.48 25.48 -4.87
N LYS A 149 3.73 26.42 -4.28
CA LYS A 149 4.27 27.42 -3.36
C LYS A 149 4.46 26.82 -1.97
N LYS A 150 5.36 27.42 -1.17
CA LYS A 150 5.73 26.91 0.15
C LYS A 150 4.63 27.18 1.18
N GLY A 151 4.58 26.32 2.19
CA GLY A 151 3.74 26.50 3.38
C GLY A 151 2.35 25.90 3.25
N ASP A 152 1.79 25.58 4.42
CA ASP A 152 0.56 24.82 4.63
C ASP A 152 -0.49 25.65 5.37
N LYS A 153 -1.77 25.38 5.11
CA LYS A 153 -2.89 25.90 5.90
C LYS A 153 -3.79 24.75 6.33
N ILE A 154 -4.05 24.64 7.63
CA ILE A 154 -4.94 23.63 8.21
C ILE A 154 -6.04 24.35 8.98
N VAL A 155 -7.26 24.34 8.42
CA VAL A 155 -8.35 25.17 8.92
C VAL A 155 -8.93 24.60 10.21
N GLY A 156 -9.04 25.44 11.24
CA GLY A 156 -9.54 25.05 12.57
C GLY A 156 -8.58 24.20 13.40
N LEU A 157 -7.31 24.08 12.98
CA LEU A 157 -6.25 23.54 13.83
C LEU A 157 -5.35 24.70 14.31
N ASN A 158 -5.41 24.96 15.61
CA ASN A 158 -4.61 25.98 16.26
C ASN A 158 -3.52 25.34 17.11
N LYS A 159 -2.40 26.05 17.31
CA LYS A 159 -1.38 25.68 18.30
C LYS A 159 -1.86 26.02 19.72
N ALA A 160 -1.10 25.59 20.73
CA ALA A 160 -1.31 25.95 22.14
C ALA A 160 -1.38 27.46 22.43
N ASP A 161 -0.74 28.30 21.61
CA ASP A 161 -0.80 29.78 21.71
C ASP A 161 -2.09 30.40 21.14
N GLY A 162 -2.93 29.61 20.47
CA GLY A 162 -4.16 30.03 19.81
C GLY A 162 -4.02 30.46 18.34
N GLU A 163 -2.81 30.47 17.77
CA GLU A 163 -2.61 30.76 16.34
C GLU A 163 -3.01 29.57 15.44
N GLU A 164 -3.72 29.85 14.33
CA GLU A 164 -4.02 28.86 13.28
C GLU A 164 -2.70 28.35 12.64
N ILE A 165 -2.61 27.05 12.35
CA ILE A 165 -1.50 26.50 11.56
C ILE A 165 -1.63 26.96 10.10
N ASN A 166 -1.00 28.11 9.82
CA ASN A 166 -0.91 28.69 8.49
C ASN A 166 0.50 29.22 8.20
N THR A 167 1.32 28.42 7.54
CA THR A 167 2.66 28.78 7.03
C THR A 167 2.65 29.16 5.55
N SER A 168 1.48 29.23 4.91
CA SER A 168 1.31 29.45 3.46
C SER A 168 1.93 30.77 3.00
N THR A 169 2.78 30.69 1.97
CA THR A 169 3.47 31.86 1.38
C THR A 169 2.64 32.61 0.33
N VAL A 170 1.45 32.11 -0.01
CA VAL A 170 0.53 32.68 -1.01
C VAL A 170 -0.93 32.44 -0.60
N THR A 171 -1.84 33.28 -1.07
CA THR A 171 -3.30 33.14 -0.85
C THR A 171 -3.96 32.25 -1.92
N ASP A 172 -5.25 31.95 -1.74
CA ASP A 172 -6.06 31.19 -2.70
C ASP A 172 -6.37 31.93 -4.00
N SER A 173 -6.04 33.22 -4.07
CA SER A 173 -6.11 34.04 -5.29
C SER A 173 -4.80 34.06 -6.11
N GLU A 174 -3.80 33.25 -5.74
CA GLU A 174 -2.47 33.28 -6.37
C GLU A 174 -2.09 31.96 -7.06
N SER A 175 -1.24 32.05 -8.08
CA SER A 175 -0.75 30.87 -8.81
C SER A 175 0.23 30.03 -7.97
N GLY A 176 0.11 28.71 -8.07
CA GLY A 176 0.87 27.75 -7.28
C GLY A 176 0.36 27.53 -5.84
N TRP A 177 -0.73 28.19 -5.43
CA TRP A 177 -1.44 27.87 -4.19
C TRP A 177 -1.90 26.41 -4.19
N PHE A 178 -1.78 25.76 -3.04
CA PHE A 178 -2.10 24.35 -2.83
C PHE A 178 -2.76 24.18 -1.47
N HIS A 179 -3.87 23.46 -1.43
CA HIS A 179 -4.67 23.31 -0.21
C HIS A 179 -5.30 21.93 -0.13
N VAL A 180 -5.44 21.42 1.08
CA VAL A 180 -6.02 20.11 1.37
C VAL A 180 -7.17 20.32 2.34
N TRP A 181 -8.39 20.16 1.84
CA TRP A 181 -9.61 20.15 2.62
C TRP A 181 -9.87 18.73 3.11
N ILE A 182 -10.17 18.58 4.41
CA ILE A 182 -10.34 17.29 5.09
C ILE A 182 -11.57 17.40 5.98
N CYS A 183 -12.58 16.56 5.75
CA CYS A 183 -13.82 16.56 6.53
C CYS A 183 -14.29 15.13 6.75
N SER A 184 -14.79 14.81 7.95
CA SER A 184 -15.20 13.46 8.33
C SER A 184 -16.71 13.31 8.52
N SER A 185 -17.18 12.07 8.64
CA SER A 185 -18.52 11.73 9.12
C SER A 185 -18.56 11.46 10.63
N ARG A 186 -17.54 11.89 11.39
CA ARG A 186 -17.42 11.60 12.83
C ARG A 186 -18.73 11.96 13.55
N PRO A 187 -19.30 11.08 14.40
CA PRO A 187 -20.42 11.43 15.25
C PRO A 187 -20.12 12.64 16.14
N ALA A 188 -21.16 13.28 16.65
CA ALA A 188 -21.00 14.26 17.71
C ALA A 188 -20.38 13.64 18.97
N VAL A 189 -19.51 14.41 19.62
CA VAL A 189 -18.77 14.03 20.83
C VAL A 189 -19.54 14.46 22.09
N ASN A 190 -20.22 15.61 22.03
CA ASN A 190 -20.94 16.18 23.18
C ASN A 190 -22.47 15.99 23.07
N THR A 191 -22.97 15.52 21.92
CA THR A 191 -24.41 15.44 21.60
C THR A 191 -24.75 14.17 20.81
N ASN A 192 -26.04 13.80 20.77
CA ASN A 192 -26.51 12.62 20.01
C ASN A 192 -26.66 12.89 18.49
N ALA A 193 -25.92 13.84 17.91
CA ALA A 193 -26.01 14.15 16.49
C ALA A 193 -25.22 13.13 15.64
N ALA A 194 -25.81 12.71 14.53
CA ALA A 194 -25.24 11.65 13.67
C ALA A 194 -23.92 12.04 12.99
N SER A 195 -23.58 13.34 12.94
CA SER A 195 -22.29 13.84 12.47
C SER A 195 -21.98 15.19 13.15
N ARG A 196 -20.74 15.36 13.61
CA ARG A 196 -20.17 16.60 14.16
C ARG A 196 -19.82 17.61 13.08
N TYR A 197 -19.45 17.11 11.91
CA TYR A 197 -18.93 17.91 10.80
C TYR A 197 -19.89 17.86 9.62
N GLN A 198 -20.27 19.03 9.10
CA GLN A 198 -21.17 19.19 7.98
C GLN A 198 -20.47 19.93 6.82
N PRO A 199 -20.10 19.23 5.74
CA PRO A 199 -19.41 19.85 4.62
C PRO A 199 -20.37 20.64 3.71
N SER A 200 -20.00 21.86 3.28
CA SER A 200 -20.84 22.70 2.41
C SER A 200 -21.27 21.96 1.13
N PRO A 201 -22.54 22.07 0.69
CA PRO A 201 -23.00 21.50 -0.57
C PRO A 201 -22.13 21.89 -1.77
N ASP A 202 -21.57 23.10 -1.78
CA ASP A 202 -20.48 23.45 -2.68
C ASP A 202 -19.13 23.29 -1.95
N ARG A 203 -18.32 22.34 -2.44
CA ARG A 203 -16.99 22.08 -1.90
C ARG A 203 -15.98 23.17 -2.22
N ASN A 204 -16.25 24.05 -3.19
CA ASN A 204 -15.39 25.19 -3.53
C ASN A 204 -15.31 26.22 -2.38
N ASP A 205 -16.35 26.31 -1.54
CA ASP A 205 -16.36 27.14 -0.33
C ASP A 205 -15.33 26.67 0.70
N ARG A 206 -14.88 25.40 0.62
CA ARG A 206 -13.90 24.77 1.51
C ARG A 206 -14.33 24.79 3.00
N LEU A 207 -15.64 24.76 3.24
CA LEU A 207 -16.27 24.70 4.56
C LEU A 207 -16.55 23.25 4.98
N CYS A 208 -16.10 22.90 6.18
CA CYS A 208 -16.45 21.73 6.98
C CYS A 208 -16.94 22.29 8.32
N GLU A 209 -18.25 22.50 8.45
CA GLU A 209 -18.85 23.25 9.55
C GLU A 209 -19.07 22.36 10.77
N VAL A 210 -18.64 22.79 11.96
CA VAL A 210 -18.94 22.10 13.22
C VAL A 210 -20.40 22.33 13.60
N THR A 211 -21.14 21.28 13.97
CA THR A 211 -22.59 21.33 14.23
C THR A 211 -22.97 21.29 15.72
N GLU A 212 -21.99 21.28 16.63
CA GLU A 212 -22.25 21.12 18.08
C GLU A 212 -21.37 22.01 18.99
N GLY A 213 -21.81 22.14 20.24
CA GLY A 213 -21.08 22.83 21.30
C GLY A 213 -20.89 24.32 21.08
N ALA A 214 -19.93 24.92 21.80
CA ALA A 214 -19.58 26.34 21.64
C ALA A 214 -18.91 26.66 20.29
N GLN A 215 -18.48 25.63 19.55
CA GLN A 215 -17.83 25.74 18.25
C GLN A 215 -18.82 25.63 17.07
N ALA A 216 -20.13 25.49 17.32
CA ALA A 216 -21.11 25.38 16.26
C ALA A 216 -21.04 26.57 15.28
N GLY A 217 -20.92 26.29 13.98
CA GLY A 217 -20.75 27.29 12.92
C GLY A 217 -19.30 27.63 12.56
N THR A 218 -18.28 27.07 13.24
CA THR A 218 -16.88 27.24 12.83
C THR A 218 -16.50 26.28 11.70
N ASN A 219 -15.56 26.69 10.84
CA ASN A 219 -14.96 25.82 9.84
C ASN A 219 -13.75 25.10 10.46
N GLN A 220 -13.76 23.77 10.48
CA GLN A 220 -12.75 22.96 11.15
C GLN A 220 -12.54 21.64 10.42
N TYR A 221 -11.29 21.25 10.21
CA TYR A 221 -10.94 19.98 9.55
C TYR A 221 -10.71 18.87 10.56
N ASP A 222 -11.08 17.64 10.19
CA ASP A 222 -10.95 16.44 11.02
C ASP A 222 -10.59 15.22 10.15
N PRO A 223 -9.54 14.44 10.50
CA PRO A 223 -9.16 13.25 9.74
C PRO A 223 -9.96 11.99 10.15
N GLY A 224 -11.04 12.15 10.92
CA GLY A 224 -11.95 11.11 11.40
C GLY A 224 -11.33 10.15 12.41
N GLY A 225 -12.13 9.58 13.29
CA GLY A 225 -11.74 8.43 14.11
C GLY A 225 -11.83 7.10 13.32
N PRO A 226 -11.57 5.96 13.97
CA PRO A 226 -11.85 4.63 13.40
C PRO A 226 -13.35 4.46 13.06
N GLY A 227 -13.65 3.82 11.94
CA GLY A 227 -15.01 3.64 11.42
C GLY A 227 -15.56 4.83 10.63
N ASP A 228 -15.00 6.04 10.80
CA ASP A 228 -15.51 7.24 10.12
C ASP A 228 -15.17 7.25 8.64
N ALA A 229 -16.09 7.77 7.84
CA ALA A 229 -15.80 8.14 6.46
C ALA A 229 -15.08 9.49 6.43
N VAL A 230 -14.00 9.60 5.68
CA VAL A 230 -13.24 10.85 5.50
C VAL A 230 -13.27 11.23 4.03
N GLU A 231 -13.63 12.49 3.78
CA GLU A 231 -13.59 13.11 2.46
C GLU A 231 -12.40 14.08 2.41
N ILE A 232 -11.53 13.88 1.41
CA ILE A 232 -10.36 14.70 1.17
C ILE A 232 -10.47 15.31 -0.23
N ILE A 233 -10.29 16.63 -0.31
CA ILE A 233 -10.22 17.36 -1.58
C ILE A 233 -8.92 18.16 -1.61
N VAL A 234 -8.11 17.90 -2.62
CA VAL A 234 -6.87 18.65 -2.88
C VAL A 234 -7.15 19.67 -3.97
N PHE A 235 -6.85 20.94 -3.70
CA PHE A 235 -6.97 22.06 -4.62
C PHE A 235 -5.58 22.55 -5.05
N PHE A 236 -5.45 22.96 -6.32
CA PHE A 236 -4.23 23.58 -6.83
C PHE A 236 -4.52 24.64 -7.89
N ASN A 237 -3.91 25.81 -7.75
CA ASN A 237 -4.00 26.91 -8.71
C ASN A 237 -2.90 26.76 -9.78
N HIS A 238 -3.23 26.14 -10.91
CA HIS A 238 -2.27 25.84 -11.98
C HIS A 238 -1.90 27.11 -12.79
N PRO A 239 -0.61 27.51 -12.85
CA PRO A 239 -0.17 28.70 -13.59
C PRO A 239 -0.23 28.49 -15.11
N LEU A 240 -0.84 29.45 -15.82
CA LEU A 240 -0.96 29.43 -17.28
C LEU A 240 0.23 30.13 -17.97
N ILE A 241 0.67 29.63 -19.12
CA ILE A 241 1.73 30.27 -19.94
C ILE A 241 1.13 31.17 -21.05
N THR A 242 -0.14 30.98 -21.42
CA THR A 242 -0.75 31.67 -22.57
C THR A 242 -0.75 33.20 -22.43
N PRO A 243 -0.25 33.96 -23.41
CA PRO A 243 -0.19 35.43 -23.38
C PRO A 243 -1.55 36.12 -23.56
N LEU A 244 -2.67 35.39 -23.42
CA LEU A 244 -4.02 35.93 -23.55
C LEU A 244 -4.45 36.75 -22.33
N GLY A 245 -3.75 36.62 -21.18
CA GLY A 245 -3.88 37.52 -20.03
C GLY A 245 -5.27 37.58 -19.39
N LEU A 246 -6.11 36.57 -19.62
CA LEU A 246 -7.50 36.55 -19.12
C LEU A 246 -7.59 36.17 -17.64
N VAL A 247 -6.72 35.23 -17.20
CA VAL A 247 -6.53 34.80 -15.80
C VAL A 247 -5.09 34.31 -15.62
N ASP A 248 -4.51 34.50 -14.44
CA ASP A 248 -3.12 34.07 -14.14
C ASP A 248 -3.00 32.57 -13.83
N TYR A 249 -4.11 31.94 -13.44
CA TYR A 249 -4.17 30.52 -13.10
C TYR A 249 -5.56 29.92 -13.38
N VAL A 250 -5.61 28.59 -13.43
CA VAL A 250 -6.84 27.80 -13.37
C VAL A 250 -6.80 26.93 -12.13
N GLN A 251 -7.83 27.02 -11.28
CA GLN A 251 -7.95 26.11 -10.14
C GLN A 251 -8.42 24.74 -10.62
N ILE A 252 -7.69 23.70 -10.23
CA ILE A 252 -8.06 22.29 -10.40
C ILE A 252 -8.20 21.62 -9.04
N GLN A 253 -9.08 20.63 -8.95
CA GLN A 253 -9.31 19.85 -7.73
C GLN A 253 -9.38 18.35 -7.97
N ALA A 254 -9.02 17.57 -6.96
CA ALA A 254 -9.15 16.11 -6.93
C ALA A 254 -9.74 15.65 -5.59
N ARG A 255 -10.84 14.88 -5.66
CA ARG A 255 -11.61 14.39 -4.51
C ARG A 255 -11.39 12.90 -4.27
N ARG A 256 -11.28 12.49 -3.01
CA ARG A 256 -11.35 11.10 -2.54
C ARG A 256 -12.25 11.00 -1.32
N VAL A 257 -12.93 9.87 -1.21
CA VAL A 257 -13.65 9.43 -0.01
C VAL A 257 -13.09 8.06 0.36
N MET A 258 -12.99 7.80 1.65
CA MET A 258 -12.41 6.60 2.25
C MET A 258 -13.08 6.34 3.60
N ILE A 259 -12.88 5.15 4.15
CA ILE A 259 -13.30 4.80 5.52
C ILE A 259 -12.04 4.48 6.32
N ASN A 260 -12.01 4.92 7.57
CA ASN A 260 -10.95 4.67 8.53
C ASN A 260 -11.09 3.25 9.14
N GLU A 261 -10.77 2.21 8.36
CA GLU A 261 -11.24 0.83 8.62
C GLU A 261 -10.93 0.27 10.02
N SER A 262 -9.77 0.57 10.63
CA SER A 262 -9.53 0.48 12.08
C SER A 262 -8.12 0.98 12.44
N PHE A 263 -8.00 1.91 13.41
CA PHE A 263 -6.70 2.31 13.97
C PHE A 263 -6.74 2.74 15.46
N ARG A 264 -7.74 2.27 16.21
CA ARG A 264 -7.65 2.19 17.68
C ARG A 264 -8.14 0.82 18.08
N SER A 265 -7.29 0.04 18.74
CA SER A 265 -7.73 -1.21 19.35
C SER A 265 -8.59 -0.86 20.56
N THR A 266 -9.89 -0.68 20.33
CA THR A 266 -10.84 -0.53 21.41
C THR A 266 -10.77 -1.77 22.29
N ARG A 267 -10.57 -1.55 23.59
CA ARG A 267 -10.82 -2.57 24.61
C ARG A 267 -12.33 -2.78 24.66
N VAL A 268 -12.87 -3.58 23.74
CA VAL A 268 -14.33 -3.81 23.64
C VAL A 268 -14.80 -4.54 24.90
N VAL A 269 -15.39 -3.77 25.81
CA VAL A 269 -16.18 -4.29 26.92
C VAL A 269 -17.49 -4.83 26.36
N ASN A 270 -17.80 -6.09 26.70
CA ASN A 270 -19.00 -6.85 26.34
C ASN A 270 -20.30 -6.03 26.17
N ILE A 271 -20.78 -5.88 24.93
CA ILE A 271 -22.22 -5.85 24.60
C ILE A 271 -22.42 -6.56 23.24
N PRO A 272 -23.38 -7.52 23.09
CA PRO A 272 -23.58 -8.22 21.82
C PRO A 272 -24.27 -7.34 20.75
N PRO A 273 -23.95 -7.53 19.45
CA PRO A 273 -24.56 -6.76 18.37
C PRO A 273 -25.99 -7.23 18.09
N GLN A 274 -26.98 -6.34 18.28
CA GLN A 274 -28.24 -6.48 17.55
C GLN A 274 -28.04 -6.01 16.11
N LEU A 275 -28.21 -6.91 15.15
CA LEU A 275 -28.24 -6.59 13.73
C LEU A 275 -29.34 -5.55 13.45
N ALA A 276 -28.95 -4.32 13.11
CA ALA A 276 -29.81 -3.40 12.39
C ALA A 276 -29.97 -3.92 10.94
N LEU A 277 -31.05 -4.67 10.71
CA LEU A 277 -31.47 -5.11 9.37
C LEU A 277 -31.78 -3.90 8.45
N PRO A 278 -31.59 -4.01 7.12
CA PRO A 278 -31.85 -2.92 6.20
C PRO A 278 -33.36 -2.64 6.08
N THR A 279 -33.79 -1.44 6.48
CA THR A 279 -35.17 -0.99 6.32
C THR A 279 -35.44 -0.59 4.87
N PHE A 280 -36.18 -1.43 4.13
CA PHE A 280 -36.78 -1.06 2.86
C PHE A 280 -37.84 0.03 3.04
N THR A 281 -37.81 1.06 2.20
CA THR A 281 -38.85 2.10 2.11
C THR A 281 -39.94 1.69 1.11
N PRO A 282 -41.24 1.72 1.49
CA PRO A 282 -42.34 1.88 0.53
C PRO A 282 -43.15 3.17 0.78
N SER A 283 -43.85 3.62 -0.26
CA SER A 283 -44.57 4.92 -0.30
C SER A 283 -46.01 4.88 0.25
N ARG A 284 -46.62 6.06 0.35
CA ARG A 284 -47.87 6.42 1.06
C ARG A 284 -49.17 5.82 0.50
N THR A 285 -50.17 5.55 1.36
CA THR A 285 -51.63 5.85 1.20
C THR A 285 -52.40 5.59 2.54
N PRO A 286 -53.67 6.04 2.76
CA PRO A 286 -54.17 6.46 4.10
C PRO A 286 -55.16 5.49 4.83
N PRO A 287 -55.60 5.79 6.08
CA PRO A 287 -56.35 4.90 6.99
C PRO A 287 -57.90 5.01 6.86
N PRO A 288 -58.72 4.05 7.37
CA PRO A 288 -59.10 3.90 8.82
C PRO A 288 -59.18 2.39 9.26
N SER A 289 -59.83 1.88 10.33
CA SER A 289 -60.80 2.40 11.34
C SER A 289 -60.93 1.50 12.60
N GLN A 290 -61.25 2.14 13.75
CA GLN A 290 -62.02 1.64 14.94
C GLN A 290 -61.59 0.46 15.86
N THR A 291 -61.86 0.69 17.16
CA THR A 291 -61.65 -0.08 18.41
C THR A 291 -62.70 -1.20 18.62
N PRO A 292 -62.56 -2.13 19.62
CA PRO A 292 -62.96 -1.84 21.01
C PRO A 292 -62.12 -2.46 22.17
N GLN A 293 -62.18 -1.80 23.33
CA GLN A 293 -61.83 -2.25 24.72
C GLN A 293 -63.13 -2.85 25.37
N PRO A 294 -63.26 -3.25 26.67
CA PRO A 294 -62.33 -3.55 27.78
C PRO A 294 -62.69 -4.85 28.59
N SER A 295 -62.25 -4.92 29.88
CA SER A 295 -62.87 -5.63 31.04
C SER A 295 -62.23 -6.98 31.47
N GLU A 296 -61.99 -7.36 32.76
CA GLU A 296 -61.93 -6.68 34.08
C GLU A 296 -61.29 -7.60 35.17
N THR A 297 -60.45 -7.04 36.08
CA THR A 297 -60.52 -7.12 37.59
C THR A 297 -60.39 -8.49 38.34
N PRO A 298 -59.92 -8.60 39.63
CA PRO A 298 -59.42 -7.61 40.61
C PRO A 298 -58.02 -7.83 41.26
N THR A 299 -57.38 -6.71 41.61
CA THR A 299 -56.81 -6.29 42.92
C THR A 299 -56.29 -7.30 43.96
N ILE A 300 -55.02 -7.14 44.39
CA ILE A 300 -54.67 -6.94 45.81
C ILE A 300 -53.51 -5.92 45.92
N THR A 301 -53.66 -4.88 46.75
CA THR A 301 -52.60 -3.90 47.06
C THR A 301 -52.01 -4.18 48.43
N VAL A 302 -50.69 -4.33 48.54
CA VAL A 302 -49.97 -4.19 49.82
C VAL A 302 -48.64 -3.46 49.59
N THR A 303 -48.52 -2.26 50.13
CA THR A 303 -47.24 -1.54 50.22
C THR A 303 -46.58 -1.88 51.54
N PRO A 304 -45.34 -2.39 51.55
CA PRO A 304 -44.33 -1.71 52.36
C PRO A 304 -42.93 -1.68 51.73
N SER A 305 -42.21 -0.61 52.10
CA SER A 305 -40.79 -0.37 51.81
C SER A 305 -39.87 -1.58 52.07
N ARG A 306 -38.90 -1.81 51.16
CA ARG A 306 -37.60 -2.43 51.44
C ARG A 306 -36.57 -2.14 50.34
N THR A 307 -35.33 -1.94 50.77
CA THR A 307 -34.11 -1.70 49.98
C THR A 307 -33.95 -2.69 48.83
N ALA A 308 -33.58 -2.20 47.64
CA ALA A 308 -33.18 -3.07 46.53
C ALA A 308 -31.91 -3.86 46.92
N SER A 309 -32.01 -5.19 46.85
CA SER A 309 -30.86 -6.08 47.05
C SER A 309 -29.98 -6.11 45.79
N ALA A 310 -28.70 -6.39 45.94
CA ALA A 310 -27.78 -6.44 44.82
C ALA A 310 -28.18 -7.55 43.84
N THR A 311 -28.40 -7.18 42.57
CA THR A 311 -28.64 -8.15 41.48
C THR A 311 -27.40 -9.04 41.34
N THR A 312 -27.61 -10.36 41.37
CA THR A 312 -26.55 -11.33 41.12
C THR A 312 -26.01 -11.18 39.70
N THR A 313 -24.73 -10.82 39.59
CA THR A 313 -24.01 -10.80 38.31
C THR A 313 -24.09 -12.17 37.66
N SER A 314 -24.56 -12.24 36.41
CA SER A 314 -24.52 -13.47 35.62
C SER A 314 -23.07 -13.88 35.38
N THR A 315 -22.72 -15.10 35.76
CA THR A 315 -21.41 -15.70 35.47
C THR A 315 -21.16 -15.69 33.97
N ALA A 316 -19.99 -15.21 33.55
CA ALA A 316 -19.57 -15.29 32.16
C ALA A 316 -19.57 -16.75 31.70
N THR A 317 -20.32 -17.04 30.64
CA THR A 317 -20.25 -18.35 29.97
C THR A 317 -18.94 -18.39 29.21
N SER A 318 -18.10 -19.40 29.47
CA SER A 318 -16.82 -19.56 28.77
C SER A 318 -17.07 -19.75 27.27
N THR A 319 -16.47 -18.89 26.45
CA THR A 319 -16.37 -19.13 25.00
C THR A 319 -15.77 -20.52 24.79
N PRO A 320 -16.37 -21.40 23.96
CA PRO A 320 -15.77 -22.68 23.66
C PRO A 320 -14.37 -22.47 23.02
N PRO A 321 -13.39 -23.34 23.32
CA PRO A 321 -12.06 -23.24 22.71
C PRO A 321 -12.17 -23.38 21.18
N PRO A 322 -11.32 -22.66 20.41
CA PRO A 322 -11.32 -22.77 18.95
C PRO A 322 -11.20 -24.20 18.44
N ASP A 323 -12.06 -24.59 17.49
CA ASP A 323 -11.91 -25.83 16.74
C ASP A 323 -10.93 -25.63 15.59
N CYS A 324 -9.82 -26.38 15.62
CA CYS A 324 -8.81 -26.34 14.58
C CYS A 324 -9.31 -26.86 13.22
N ALA A 325 -10.37 -27.67 13.16
CA ALA A 325 -10.97 -28.09 11.90
C ALA A 325 -11.64 -26.92 11.13
N LEU A 326 -11.92 -25.81 11.82
CA LEU A 326 -12.50 -24.59 11.25
C LEU A 326 -11.45 -23.55 10.84
N VAL A 327 -10.17 -23.78 11.13
CA VAL A 327 -9.04 -22.93 10.71
C VAL A 327 -8.43 -23.52 9.44
N THR A 328 -8.63 -22.87 8.30
CA THR A 328 -8.36 -23.44 6.97
C THR A 328 -7.68 -22.46 6.02
N LEU A 329 -6.96 -22.98 5.03
CA LEU A 329 -6.42 -22.19 3.94
C LEU A 329 -7.55 -21.76 3.00
N ASP A 330 -7.73 -20.46 2.80
CA ASP A 330 -8.71 -19.90 1.87
C ASP A 330 -8.12 -19.75 0.46
N SER A 331 -6.97 -19.08 0.37
CA SER A 331 -6.30 -18.82 -0.91
C SER A 331 -4.82 -18.48 -0.73
N THR A 332 -4.04 -18.58 -1.81
CA THR A 332 -2.61 -18.22 -1.83
C THR A 332 -2.26 -17.62 -3.18
N ARG A 333 -1.51 -16.51 -3.19
CA ARG A 333 -1.03 -15.87 -4.43
C ARG A 333 0.30 -15.17 -4.22
N MET A 334 1.04 -14.96 -5.31
CA MET A 334 2.15 -14.01 -5.33
C MET A 334 1.63 -12.66 -5.85
N PHE A 335 2.12 -11.57 -5.27
CA PHE A 335 1.83 -10.20 -5.69
C PHE A 335 3.08 -9.34 -5.46
N ASP A 336 3.58 -8.69 -6.51
CA ASP A 336 4.86 -7.99 -6.52
C ASP A 336 5.97 -8.85 -5.86
N THR A 337 6.59 -8.38 -4.79
CA THR A 337 7.63 -9.06 -4.00
C THR A 337 7.09 -9.86 -2.81
N TYR A 338 5.78 -10.13 -2.75
CA TYR A 338 5.12 -10.77 -1.61
C TYR A 338 4.48 -12.12 -1.96
N LEU A 339 4.51 -13.04 -1.00
CA LEU A 339 3.56 -14.14 -0.91
C LEU A 339 2.40 -13.70 0.00
N GLU A 340 1.17 -13.74 -0.52
CA GLU A 340 -0.05 -13.53 0.26
C GLU A 340 -0.73 -14.88 0.54
N ILE A 341 -1.00 -15.16 1.81
CA ILE A 341 -1.67 -16.37 2.29
C ILE A 341 -2.95 -15.95 3.03
N SER A 342 -4.11 -16.28 2.48
CA SER A 342 -5.40 -16.00 3.12
C SER A 342 -5.82 -17.19 3.97
N ILE A 343 -6.06 -16.94 5.26
CA ILE A 343 -6.49 -17.94 6.24
C ILE A 343 -7.92 -17.62 6.66
N ARG A 344 -8.80 -18.62 6.60
CA ARG A 344 -10.18 -18.55 7.08
C ARG A 344 -10.25 -19.17 8.47
N ASN A 345 -10.63 -18.39 9.46
CA ASN A 345 -11.04 -18.90 10.77
C ASN A 345 -12.57 -18.89 10.82
N ALA A 346 -13.19 -20.06 10.67
CA ALA A 346 -14.65 -20.22 10.67
C ALA A 346 -15.24 -20.49 12.07
N ASN A 347 -14.44 -20.37 13.15
CA ASN A 347 -14.98 -20.38 14.51
C ASN A 347 -15.90 -19.17 14.74
N GLU A 348 -17.05 -19.38 15.39
CA GLU A 348 -18.07 -18.32 15.53
C GLU A 348 -17.62 -17.13 16.40
N SER A 349 -16.80 -17.38 17.43
CA SER A 349 -16.39 -16.34 18.40
C SER A 349 -14.99 -16.55 18.98
N ALA A 350 -14.22 -17.52 18.46
CA ALA A 350 -12.95 -17.93 19.04
C ALA A 350 -11.78 -17.59 18.06
N PRO A 351 -10.93 -16.60 18.37
CA PRO A 351 -9.75 -16.28 17.57
C PRO A 351 -8.63 -17.32 17.80
N VAL A 352 -7.64 -17.34 16.91
CA VAL A 352 -6.42 -18.16 17.05
C VAL A 352 -5.17 -17.30 16.84
N TYR A 353 -4.04 -17.65 17.44
CA TYR A 353 -2.85 -16.80 17.50
C TYR A 353 -1.66 -17.50 16.85
N ILE A 354 -1.03 -16.91 15.84
CA ILE A 354 0.12 -17.55 15.18
C ILE A 354 1.28 -17.72 16.18
N THR A 355 1.82 -18.94 16.26
CA THR A 355 2.92 -19.34 17.14
C THR A 355 4.17 -19.71 16.37
N ARG A 356 4.01 -20.22 15.13
CA ARG A 356 5.11 -20.68 14.29
C ARG A 356 4.77 -20.65 12.80
N VAL A 357 5.78 -20.36 11.99
CA VAL A 357 5.75 -20.40 10.52
C VAL A 357 6.92 -21.27 10.05
N ASP A 358 6.61 -22.41 9.42
CA ASP A 358 7.57 -23.22 8.67
C ASP A 358 7.38 -22.92 7.17
N LEU A 359 8.00 -21.86 6.67
CA LEU A 359 7.93 -21.39 5.29
C LEU A 359 8.89 -22.16 4.38
N GLN A 360 8.31 -22.91 3.45
CA GLN A 360 9.05 -23.52 2.36
C GLN A 360 9.18 -22.52 1.21
N TRP A 361 10.39 -22.33 0.69
CA TRP A 361 10.67 -21.53 -0.49
C TRP A 361 12.00 -21.96 -1.11
N SER A 362 12.33 -21.43 -2.29
CA SER A 362 13.57 -21.74 -3.00
C SER A 362 14.09 -20.51 -3.74
N LYS A 363 15.41 -20.28 -3.73
CA LYS A 363 16.01 -19.16 -4.47
C LYS A 363 16.01 -19.45 -5.98
N PRO A 364 15.46 -18.58 -6.84
CA PRO A 364 15.64 -18.70 -8.29
C PRO A 364 17.13 -18.62 -8.63
N ALA A 365 17.59 -19.38 -9.63
CA ALA A 365 18.99 -19.33 -10.07
C ALA A 365 19.46 -17.93 -10.51
N ALA A 366 18.53 -17.11 -11.01
CA ALA A 366 18.75 -15.70 -11.35
C ALA A 366 18.85 -14.77 -10.12
N PHE A 367 18.38 -15.18 -8.95
CA PHE A 367 18.31 -14.37 -7.73
C PHE A 367 18.79 -15.18 -6.51
N SER A 368 20.02 -15.70 -6.57
CA SER A 368 20.64 -16.47 -5.47
C SER A 368 20.84 -15.65 -4.18
N GLY A 369 20.82 -14.32 -4.30
CA GLY A 369 20.82 -13.38 -3.18
C GLY A 369 19.45 -13.09 -2.57
N MET A 370 18.35 -13.64 -3.07
CA MET A 370 17.01 -13.40 -2.51
C MET A 370 16.90 -13.93 -1.07
N TYR A 371 16.17 -13.22 -0.22
CA TYR A 371 15.89 -13.58 1.18
C TYR A 371 14.47 -13.16 1.59
N THR A 372 13.93 -13.76 2.64
CA THR A 372 12.71 -13.26 3.30
C THR A 372 13.12 -12.36 4.46
N ASP A 373 12.46 -11.21 4.62
CA ASP A 373 12.87 -10.20 5.62
C ASP A 373 11.74 -9.72 6.54
N GLU A 374 10.52 -10.17 6.27
CA GLU A 374 9.35 -9.65 6.96
C GLU A 374 8.15 -10.59 6.87
N MET A 375 7.42 -10.73 7.99
CA MET A 375 6.09 -11.31 8.02
C MET A 375 5.12 -10.39 8.77
N ARG A 376 3.95 -10.13 8.18
CA ARG A 376 2.88 -9.30 8.76
C ARG A 376 1.50 -9.87 8.52
N ILE A 377 0.55 -9.54 9.39
CA ILE A 377 -0.87 -9.82 9.19
C ILE A 377 -1.55 -8.57 8.60
N ALA A 378 -2.16 -8.72 7.42
CA ALA A 378 -2.93 -7.71 6.69
C ALA A 378 -2.17 -6.39 6.48
N SER A 379 -2.63 -5.33 7.16
CA SER A 379 -2.03 -3.98 7.21
C SER A 379 -1.36 -3.68 8.55
N ARG A 380 -1.32 -4.64 9.49
CA ARG A 380 -0.69 -4.50 10.81
C ARG A 380 0.83 -4.40 10.66
N SER A 381 1.50 -4.00 11.75
CA SER A 381 2.96 -4.08 11.87
C SER A 381 3.46 -5.51 11.67
N ARG A 382 4.73 -5.64 11.31
CA ARG A 382 5.42 -6.93 11.19
C ARG A 382 5.48 -7.63 12.56
N PHE A 383 5.04 -8.89 12.61
CA PHE A 383 5.17 -9.75 13.79
C PHE A 383 6.50 -10.51 13.77
N TRP A 384 7.16 -10.59 12.63
CA TRP A 384 8.54 -11.06 12.51
C TRP A 384 9.30 -10.19 11.52
N PHE A 385 10.56 -9.90 11.84
CA PHE A 385 11.48 -9.12 11.04
C PHE A 385 12.86 -9.79 10.96
N GLY A 386 13.72 -9.28 10.10
CA GLY A 386 15.11 -9.75 10.00
C GLY A 386 15.32 -10.63 8.77
N PRO A 387 16.49 -10.55 8.12
CA PRO A 387 16.73 -11.26 6.88
C PRO A 387 17.09 -12.72 7.13
N ASP A 388 16.22 -13.65 6.72
CA ASP A 388 16.58 -15.07 6.59
C ASP A 388 17.02 -15.37 5.15
N TYR A 389 18.33 -15.56 5.01
CA TYR A 389 19.00 -15.90 3.76
C TYR A 389 18.95 -17.40 3.42
N THR A 390 18.39 -18.25 4.27
CA THR A 390 18.51 -19.72 4.22
C THR A 390 17.14 -20.42 4.14
N PRO A 391 16.61 -20.71 2.94
CA PRO A 391 15.42 -21.56 2.83
C PRO A 391 15.67 -22.99 3.34
N PRO A 392 14.71 -23.63 4.03
CA PRO A 392 13.40 -23.10 4.44
C PRO A 392 13.49 -22.20 5.68
N THR A 393 12.59 -21.22 5.76
CA THR A 393 12.52 -20.29 6.90
C THR A 393 11.59 -20.85 7.97
N THR A 394 12.14 -21.15 9.14
CA THR A 394 11.39 -21.58 10.31
C THR A 394 11.52 -20.51 11.38
N VAL A 395 10.40 -19.91 11.78
CA VAL A 395 10.33 -18.85 12.78
C VAL A 395 9.21 -19.14 13.77
N ASP A 396 9.46 -18.93 15.05
CA ASP A 396 8.47 -19.05 16.13
C ASP A 396 8.71 -17.97 17.19
N THR A 397 7.86 -17.92 18.22
CA THR A 397 7.88 -16.90 19.27
C THR A 397 9.19 -16.80 20.06
N ASN A 398 10.12 -17.74 19.92
CA ASN A 398 11.43 -17.70 20.58
C ASN A 398 12.50 -17.01 19.71
N ASP A 399 12.18 -16.66 18.46
CA ASP A 399 13.06 -15.87 17.58
C ASP A 399 13.21 -14.45 18.17
N PRO A 400 14.44 -13.92 18.37
CA PRO A 400 14.65 -12.58 18.92
C PRO A 400 14.07 -11.44 18.08
N ASN A 401 13.71 -11.70 16.82
CA ASN A 401 13.06 -10.75 15.92
C ASN A 401 11.54 -10.95 15.81
N TRP A 402 10.97 -11.79 16.68
CA TRP A 402 9.54 -11.99 16.79
C TRP A 402 8.93 -10.96 17.75
N ASN A 403 7.89 -10.25 17.31
CA ASN A 403 7.18 -9.24 18.09
C ASN A 403 5.81 -9.78 18.52
N ASP A 404 5.70 -10.06 19.81
CA ASP A 404 4.50 -10.62 20.43
C ASP A 404 3.41 -9.58 20.78
N ASP A 405 3.70 -8.27 20.66
CA ASP A 405 2.82 -7.17 21.06
C ASP A 405 2.08 -7.39 22.39
N ILE A 406 2.82 -7.80 23.41
CA ILE A 406 2.29 -8.10 24.74
C ILE A 406 1.66 -6.83 25.34
N PRO A 407 0.43 -6.89 25.90
CA PRO A 407 -0.39 -8.08 26.17
C PRO A 407 -1.52 -8.33 25.15
N THR A 408 -1.54 -7.62 24.01
CA THR A 408 -2.66 -7.66 23.05
C THR A 408 -2.58 -8.82 22.06
N TYR A 409 -1.38 -9.25 21.69
CA TYR A 409 -1.13 -10.34 20.71
C TYR A 409 -1.78 -10.11 19.32
N LEU A 410 -2.19 -8.87 19.02
CA LEU A 410 -2.88 -8.41 17.83
C LEU A 410 -2.05 -8.57 16.55
N LEU A 411 -0.72 -8.49 16.62
CA LEU A 411 0.15 -8.78 15.48
C LEU A 411 0.14 -10.27 15.10
N ARG A 412 -0.43 -11.13 15.96
CA ARG A 412 -0.49 -12.58 15.81
C ARG A 412 -1.91 -13.15 15.68
N THR A 413 -2.94 -12.39 16.02
CA THR A 413 -4.36 -12.82 16.01
C THR A 413 -4.93 -13.06 14.61
N PHE A 414 -5.62 -14.18 14.43
CA PHE A 414 -6.52 -14.46 13.31
C PHE A 414 -7.95 -14.50 13.83
N ASP A 415 -8.68 -13.44 13.53
CA ASP A 415 -9.99 -13.13 14.11
C ASP A 415 -11.06 -14.19 13.81
N ALA A 416 -12.01 -14.37 14.72
CA ALA A 416 -13.12 -15.30 14.56
C ALA A 416 -14.05 -14.91 13.40
N ASN A 417 -14.62 -15.90 12.72
CA ASN A 417 -15.51 -15.75 11.56
C ASN A 417 -14.96 -14.81 10.45
N ALA A 418 -13.64 -14.78 10.28
CA ALA A 418 -12.95 -13.87 9.36
C ALA A 418 -12.06 -14.61 8.35
N ILE A 419 -11.72 -13.90 7.27
CA ILE A 419 -10.61 -14.26 6.38
C ILE A 419 -9.53 -13.22 6.57
N THR A 420 -8.38 -13.65 7.09
CA THR A 420 -7.25 -12.76 7.39
C THR A 420 -6.10 -13.09 6.46
N VAL A 421 -5.54 -12.08 5.79
CA VAL A 421 -4.41 -12.23 4.87
C VAL A 421 -3.12 -12.08 5.66
N MET A 422 -2.23 -13.07 5.58
CA MET A 422 -0.83 -12.96 5.98
C MET A 422 0.03 -12.62 4.76
N ARG A 423 1.05 -11.78 4.96
CA ARG A 423 2.02 -11.40 3.93
C ARG A 423 3.42 -11.76 4.37
N ILE A 424 4.18 -12.33 3.46
CA ILE A 424 5.61 -12.60 3.60
C ILE A 424 6.34 -11.87 2.48
N LYS A 425 7.31 -11.03 2.84
CA LYS A 425 8.08 -10.19 1.90
C LYS A 425 9.37 -10.90 1.51
N PHE A 426 9.68 -10.88 0.21
CA PHE A 426 10.97 -11.34 -0.32
C PHE A 426 11.77 -10.16 -0.85
N SER A 427 12.92 -9.92 -0.25
CA SER A 427 13.85 -8.85 -0.61
C SER A 427 15.00 -9.39 -1.47
N ASN A 428 15.66 -8.46 -2.18
CA ASN A 428 16.74 -8.75 -3.12
C ASN A 428 16.37 -9.77 -4.23
N GLY A 429 15.10 -9.79 -4.62
CA GLY A 429 14.52 -10.67 -5.64
C GLY A 429 14.06 -9.92 -6.91
N PRO A 430 13.26 -10.57 -7.77
CA PRO A 430 12.62 -9.92 -8.91
C PRO A 430 11.55 -8.91 -8.45
N THR A 431 11.19 -7.95 -9.30
CA THR A 431 10.09 -7.01 -9.02
C THR A 431 8.71 -7.68 -8.95
N GLN A 432 8.55 -8.84 -9.59
CA GLN A 432 7.39 -9.73 -9.45
C GLN A 432 7.88 -11.17 -9.24
N LEU A 433 7.53 -11.79 -8.11
CA LEU A 433 7.89 -13.18 -7.81
C LEU A 433 7.30 -14.17 -8.83
N SER A 434 6.10 -13.89 -9.34
CA SER A 434 5.41 -14.71 -10.33
C SER A 434 6.13 -14.87 -11.67
N ASP A 435 7.10 -14.01 -11.97
CA ASP A 435 7.86 -14.07 -13.22
C ASP A 435 8.99 -15.12 -13.17
N TYR A 436 9.42 -15.52 -11.96
CA TYR A 436 10.55 -16.43 -11.73
C TYR A 436 10.24 -17.62 -10.82
N MET A 437 9.10 -17.60 -10.12
CA MET A 437 8.64 -18.65 -9.22
C MET A 437 7.20 -19.06 -9.55
N SER A 438 6.85 -20.26 -9.15
CA SER A 438 5.48 -20.80 -9.18
C SER A 438 5.03 -21.06 -7.75
N LEU A 439 3.72 -21.05 -7.50
CA LEU A 439 3.16 -21.34 -6.17
C LEU A 439 3.60 -22.71 -5.62
N THR A 440 4.00 -23.66 -6.48
CA THR A 440 4.57 -24.94 -6.07
C THR A 440 5.85 -24.81 -5.23
N ALA A 441 6.59 -23.71 -5.34
CA ALA A 441 7.79 -23.44 -4.55
C ALA A 441 7.48 -23.27 -3.05
N PHE A 442 6.23 -22.99 -2.70
CA PHE A 442 5.76 -22.82 -1.32
C PHE A 442 4.97 -24.03 -0.79
N ASN A 443 4.91 -25.14 -1.55
CA ASN A 443 4.30 -26.38 -1.08
C ASN A 443 4.98 -26.90 0.19
N ASN A 444 4.19 -27.50 1.08
CA ASN A 444 4.56 -27.94 2.42
C ASN A 444 4.83 -26.82 3.44
N THR A 445 4.66 -25.54 3.08
CA THR A 445 4.61 -24.44 4.05
C THR A 445 3.53 -24.72 5.09
N SER A 446 3.86 -24.56 6.37
CA SER A 446 2.95 -24.85 7.48
C SER A 446 2.88 -23.66 8.43
N LEU A 447 1.66 -23.24 8.78
CA LEU A 447 1.37 -22.22 9.78
C LEU A 447 0.73 -22.89 11.00
N TYR A 448 1.18 -22.51 12.20
CA TYR A 448 0.69 -23.05 13.45
C TYR A 448 0.06 -21.92 14.28
N PHE A 449 -1.11 -22.22 14.85
CA PHE A 449 -1.87 -21.25 15.63
C PHE A 449 -2.27 -21.86 16.98
N SER A 450 -1.89 -21.21 18.08
CA SER A 450 -2.41 -21.53 19.40
C SER A 450 -3.89 -21.15 19.49
N THR A 451 -4.64 -21.98 20.21
CA THR A 451 -6.04 -21.75 20.58
C THR A 451 -6.19 -20.94 21.88
N THR A 452 -5.08 -20.58 22.53
CA THR A 452 -5.01 -19.95 23.85
C THR A 452 -4.35 -18.59 23.77
N LEU A 453 -5.03 -17.55 24.27
CA LEU A 453 -4.51 -16.18 24.34
C LEU A 453 -3.23 -16.14 25.19
N GLY A 454 -2.15 -15.62 24.61
CA GLY A 454 -0.87 -15.44 25.29
C GLY A 454 -0.04 -16.71 25.47
N GLU A 455 -0.44 -17.84 24.88
CA GLU A 455 0.47 -18.97 24.72
C GLU A 455 1.60 -18.54 23.76
N LEU A 456 2.83 -18.51 24.26
CA LEU A 456 3.99 -18.19 23.45
C LEU A 456 4.50 -19.46 22.77
N ALA A 457 4.84 -20.48 23.55
CA ALA A 457 5.47 -21.70 23.06
C ALA A 457 4.61 -22.44 22.01
N HIS A 458 5.18 -22.65 20.82
CA HIS A 458 4.62 -23.56 19.82
C HIS A 458 4.42 -24.97 20.39
N ASN A 459 3.22 -25.51 20.25
CA ASN A 459 2.89 -26.88 20.65
C ASN A 459 2.41 -27.70 19.44
N PRO A 460 3.22 -28.62 18.89
CA PRO A 460 2.87 -29.38 17.68
C PRO A 460 1.71 -30.37 17.87
N THR A 461 1.22 -30.56 19.10
CA THR A 461 0.07 -31.44 19.41
C THR A 461 -1.21 -30.70 19.78
N ALA A 462 -1.12 -29.39 20.06
CA ALA A 462 -2.27 -28.55 20.44
C ALA A 462 -2.54 -27.41 19.45
N ASP A 463 -1.52 -26.90 18.76
CA ASP A 463 -1.66 -25.83 17.78
C ASP A 463 -2.46 -26.29 16.55
N CYS A 464 -3.39 -25.47 16.10
CA CYS A 464 -4.05 -25.64 14.82
C CYS A 464 -3.03 -25.50 13.68
N ARG A 465 -2.96 -26.49 12.78
CA ARG A 465 -1.98 -26.52 11.69
C ARG A 465 -2.65 -26.34 10.33
N VAL A 466 -2.35 -25.22 9.65
CA VAL A 466 -2.73 -25.02 8.24
C VAL A 466 -1.52 -25.29 7.35
N SER A 467 -1.72 -26.00 6.24
CA SER A 467 -0.65 -26.30 5.29
C SER A 467 -1.00 -25.89 3.87
N LEU A 468 -0.02 -25.29 3.19
CA LEU A 468 -0.04 -25.04 1.76
C LEU A 468 0.33 -26.35 1.05
N ALA A 469 -0.66 -27.19 0.79
CA ALA A 469 -0.52 -28.46 0.11
C ALA A 469 -1.26 -28.45 -1.24
N ASN A 470 -0.72 -29.16 -2.23
CA ASN A 470 -1.31 -29.29 -3.57
C ASN A 470 -1.54 -27.96 -4.29
N LEU A 471 -0.69 -26.94 -4.07
CA LEU A 471 -0.71 -25.70 -4.85
C LEU A 471 -0.43 -26.05 -6.31
N SER A 472 -1.47 -26.06 -7.14
CA SER A 472 -1.37 -26.49 -8.54
C SER A 472 -0.77 -25.40 -9.41
N THR A 473 0.01 -25.78 -10.41
CA THR A 473 0.38 -24.88 -11.51
C THR A 473 -0.86 -24.58 -12.34
N ALA A 474 -1.53 -23.46 -12.06
CA ALA A 474 -2.28 -22.76 -13.09
C ALA A 474 -1.25 -22.26 -14.12
N THR A 475 -0.93 -23.09 -15.12
CA THR A 475 -0.02 -22.73 -16.21
C THR A 475 -0.54 -21.44 -16.83
N PRO A 476 0.27 -20.36 -16.93
CA PRO A 476 -0.18 -19.16 -17.61
C PRO A 476 -0.42 -19.50 -19.08
N THR A 477 -1.69 -19.58 -19.50
CA THR A 477 -2.11 -19.88 -20.89
C THR A 477 -1.84 -18.72 -21.85
N ARG A 478 -0.81 -17.92 -21.58
CA ARG A 478 -0.06 -17.19 -22.60
C ARG A 478 1.13 -18.05 -22.99
N THR A 479 0.88 -19.11 -23.75
CA THR A 479 1.86 -19.53 -24.74
C THR A 479 2.21 -18.28 -25.54
N PRO A 480 3.46 -17.78 -25.51
CA PRO A 480 3.82 -16.68 -26.39
C PRO A 480 3.57 -17.17 -27.81
N THR A 481 2.72 -16.45 -28.55
CA THR A 481 2.60 -16.64 -30.00
C THR A 481 4.02 -16.62 -30.52
N PRO A 482 4.50 -17.66 -31.25
CA PRO A 482 5.89 -17.71 -31.67
C PRO A 482 6.13 -16.60 -32.69
N PHE A 483 6.55 -15.44 -32.21
CA PHE A 483 7.15 -14.41 -33.02
C PHE A 483 8.43 -15.01 -33.57
N THR A 484 8.38 -15.37 -34.85
CA THR A 484 9.53 -15.83 -35.64
C THR A 484 10.47 -14.65 -35.91
N LEU A 485 11.01 -14.08 -34.84
CA LEU A 485 12.29 -13.41 -34.89
C LEU A 485 13.33 -14.47 -34.53
N THR A 486 14.22 -14.73 -35.49
CA THR A 486 15.52 -15.35 -35.27
C THR A 486 16.09 -14.91 -33.93
N PRO A 487 16.72 -15.79 -33.11
CA PRO A 487 17.26 -15.39 -31.81
C PRO A 487 18.33 -14.31 -32.00
N THR A 488 17.90 -13.05 -31.92
CA THR A 488 18.77 -11.89 -31.80
C THR A 488 19.55 -12.13 -30.52
N ARG A 489 20.87 -12.24 -30.64
CA ARG A 489 21.75 -12.47 -29.48
C ARG A 489 21.35 -11.50 -28.38
N THR A 490 20.96 -12.02 -27.22
CA THR A 490 20.89 -11.21 -26.00
C THR A 490 22.23 -10.50 -25.89
N PRO A 491 22.28 -9.15 -25.97
CA PRO A 491 23.55 -8.45 -25.94
C PRO A 491 24.22 -8.79 -24.62
N THR A 492 25.48 -9.22 -24.68
CA THR A 492 26.29 -9.40 -23.48
C THR A 492 26.36 -8.05 -22.77
N PRO A 493 25.98 -7.96 -21.48
CA PRO A 493 25.97 -6.69 -20.77
C PRO A 493 27.37 -6.09 -20.80
N THR A 494 27.45 -4.79 -21.06
CA THR A 494 28.73 -4.07 -21.18
C THR A 494 28.87 -3.04 -20.08
N CYS A 495 30.08 -2.90 -19.54
CA CYS A 495 30.34 -1.96 -18.44
C CYS A 495 29.98 -0.49 -18.79
N ALA A 496 29.91 -0.15 -20.08
CA ALA A 496 29.47 1.17 -20.55
C ALA A 496 27.99 1.50 -20.25
N ASN A 497 27.16 0.49 -19.96
CA ASN A 497 25.75 0.67 -19.59
C ASN A 497 25.56 1.03 -18.10
N PHE A 498 26.64 0.99 -17.31
CA PHE A 498 26.65 1.28 -15.88
C PHE A 498 27.36 2.60 -15.61
N ALA A 499 26.74 3.45 -14.81
CA ALA A 499 27.35 4.71 -14.35
C ALA A 499 27.31 4.78 -12.82
N ILE A 500 28.44 5.12 -12.22
CA ILE A 500 28.59 5.38 -10.79
C ILE A 500 28.79 6.89 -10.62
N SER A 501 28.10 7.50 -9.67
CA SER A 501 28.30 8.91 -9.30
C SER A 501 28.26 9.08 -7.78
N PHE A 502 29.21 9.83 -7.23
CA PHE A 502 29.07 10.41 -5.90
C PHE A 502 27.85 11.33 -5.87
N VAL A 503 27.03 11.26 -4.82
CA VAL A 503 25.82 12.09 -4.69
C VAL A 503 25.98 13.13 -3.59
N GLY A 504 26.49 12.74 -2.42
CA GLY A 504 26.62 13.63 -1.29
C GLY A 504 26.93 12.93 0.02
N PHE A 505 26.98 13.74 1.08
CA PHE A 505 27.01 13.33 2.47
C PHE A 505 25.59 13.50 3.03
N GLU A 506 25.18 12.57 3.89
CA GLU A 506 23.92 12.66 4.63
C GLU A 506 24.24 12.76 6.14
N THR A 507 23.22 12.86 7.00
CA THR A 507 23.40 12.81 8.47
C THR A 507 23.88 11.42 8.91
N ASN A 508 24.27 11.30 10.20
CA ASN A 508 24.80 10.07 10.77
C ASN A 508 26.12 9.58 10.10
N GLY A 509 26.93 10.48 9.54
CA GLY A 509 28.20 10.09 8.90
C GLY A 509 28.07 9.37 7.55
N VAL A 510 26.86 9.22 7.01
CA VAL A 510 26.58 8.44 5.79
C VAL A 510 27.13 9.11 4.53
N VAL A 511 27.71 8.30 3.64
CA VAL A 511 28.16 8.70 2.30
C VAL A 511 27.30 8.01 1.23
N ARG A 512 26.77 8.81 0.29
CA ARG A 512 25.85 8.34 -0.74
C ARG A 512 26.50 8.31 -2.13
N PHE A 513 26.50 7.12 -2.71
CA PHE A 513 26.76 6.89 -4.13
C PHE A 513 25.47 6.51 -4.85
N ARG A 514 25.46 6.66 -6.18
CA ARG A 514 24.38 6.20 -7.05
C ARG A 514 24.95 5.35 -8.18
N ILE A 515 24.39 4.17 -8.36
CA ILE A 515 24.66 3.28 -9.49
C ILE A 515 23.44 3.28 -10.41
N ARG A 516 23.65 3.62 -11.67
CA ARG A 516 22.62 3.58 -12.72
C ARG A 516 22.86 2.38 -13.63
N ASN A 517 21.88 1.48 -13.71
CA ASN A 517 21.84 0.37 -14.67
C ASN A 517 20.99 0.79 -15.88
N ASN A 518 21.62 1.08 -17.02
CA ASN A 518 20.92 1.28 -18.30
C ASN A 518 20.87 0.02 -19.18
N ASP A 519 21.28 -1.13 -18.64
CA ASP A 519 21.22 -2.41 -19.33
C ASP A 519 19.80 -3.01 -19.27
N VAL A 520 19.57 -3.99 -20.14
CA VAL A 520 18.34 -4.81 -20.16
C VAL A 520 18.42 -6.00 -19.20
N ALA A 521 19.61 -6.30 -18.67
CA ALA A 521 19.85 -7.33 -17.68
C ALA A 521 19.99 -6.77 -16.25
N PRO A 522 19.59 -7.52 -15.21
CA PRO A 522 19.91 -7.18 -13.83
C PRO A 522 21.42 -7.34 -13.58
N ALA A 523 21.98 -6.50 -12.73
CA ALA A 523 23.35 -6.59 -12.26
C ALA A 523 23.40 -6.86 -10.75
N PHE A 524 24.40 -7.61 -10.32
CA PHE A 524 24.60 -7.95 -8.91
C PHE A 524 25.86 -7.26 -8.41
N ILE A 525 25.74 -6.47 -7.33
CA ILE A 525 26.94 -5.96 -6.66
C ILE A 525 27.57 -7.16 -5.93
N THR A 526 28.83 -7.43 -6.23
CA THR A 526 29.60 -8.60 -5.76
C THR A 526 30.95 -8.22 -5.15
N GLY A 527 31.20 -6.92 -5.02
CA GLY A 527 32.30 -6.35 -4.25
C GLY A 527 32.25 -4.83 -4.31
N PHE A 528 32.97 -4.20 -3.39
CA PHE A 528 33.24 -2.76 -3.45
C PHE A 528 34.66 -2.47 -2.95
N THR A 529 35.21 -1.38 -3.47
CA THR A 529 36.34 -0.66 -2.91
C THR A 529 35.83 0.70 -2.50
N ILE A 530 36.07 1.12 -1.25
CA ILE A 530 35.80 2.49 -0.81
C ILE A 530 37.08 3.13 -0.33
N ASN A 531 37.29 4.37 -0.79
CA ASN A 531 38.34 5.26 -0.33
C ASN A 531 37.66 6.48 0.30
N TRP A 532 38.22 7.02 1.38
CA TRP A 532 37.75 8.23 2.05
C TRP A 532 38.88 9.22 2.36
N ASN A 533 40.08 8.98 1.81
CA ASN A 533 41.20 9.93 1.86
C ASN A 533 42.13 9.76 0.63
N THR A 534 41.56 9.85 -0.57
CA THR A 534 42.30 9.73 -1.84
C THR A 534 43.45 10.72 -1.96
N THR A 535 43.29 11.93 -1.39
CA THR A 535 44.28 13.00 -1.46
C THR A 535 45.38 12.92 -0.39
N ASN A 536 45.30 11.94 0.51
CA ASN A 536 46.20 11.75 1.66
C ASN A 536 46.39 13.04 2.48
N ARG A 537 45.29 13.76 2.72
CA ARG A 537 45.26 15.00 3.50
C ARG A 537 44.93 14.72 4.97
N THR A 538 45.32 15.62 5.86
CA THR A 538 44.92 15.56 7.26
C THR A 538 43.40 15.77 7.37
N LEU A 539 42.71 14.81 7.97
CA LEU A 539 41.25 14.79 8.12
C LEU A 539 40.87 14.58 9.60
N PRO A 540 39.70 15.06 10.04
CA PRO A 540 39.09 14.62 11.29
C PRO A 540 38.98 13.09 11.32
N PRO A 541 39.31 12.44 12.45
CA PRO A 541 39.16 10.99 12.57
C PRO A 541 37.68 10.66 12.45
N ILE A 542 37.34 9.83 11.47
CA ILE A 542 36.07 9.11 11.46
C ILE A 542 36.24 7.78 12.19
N THR A 543 35.16 7.44 12.85
CA THR A 543 34.73 6.10 13.23
C THR A 543 34.84 5.07 12.09
N PRO A 544 34.80 3.77 12.43
CA PRO A 544 34.82 2.70 11.43
C PRO A 544 33.64 2.80 10.46
N LEU A 545 33.85 2.34 9.22
CA LEU A 545 32.78 1.90 8.35
C LEU A 545 32.07 0.71 9.03
N ASP A 546 30.78 0.85 9.27
CA ASP A 546 29.96 -0.09 10.03
C ASP A 546 29.18 -1.00 9.07
N PHE A 547 28.28 -0.44 8.26
CA PHE A 547 27.57 -1.21 7.23
C PHE A 547 27.47 -0.48 5.89
N VAL A 548 27.10 -1.24 4.86
CA VAL A 548 26.78 -0.74 3.52
C VAL A 548 25.42 -1.27 3.11
N SER A 549 24.52 -0.39 2.69
CA SER A 549 23.18 -0.75 2.22
C SER A 549 22.86 -0.19 0.83
N VAL A 550 21.91 -0.80 0.12
CA VAL A 550 21.62 -0.53 -1.30
C VAL A 550 20.12 -0.44 -1.55
N GLY A 551 19.68 0.60 -2.27
CA GLY A 551 18.27 0.93 -2.44
C GLY A 551 17.71 1.74 -1.28
N GLY A 552 16.39 1.79 -1.13
CA GLY A 552 15.74 2.66 -0.13
C GLY A 552 15.94 4.16 -0.40
N THR A 553 15.52 4.96 0.57
CA THR A 553 15.59 6.43 0.58
C THR A 553 16.69 7.00 1.48
N SER A 554 17.23 6.17 2.39
CA SER A 554 18.38 6.44 3.27
C SER A 554 19.11 5.14 3.62
N ALA A 555 20.27 5.23 4.28
CA ALA A 555 21.03 4.06 4.74
C ALA A 555 20.22 3.10 5.63
N PHE A 556 19.34 3.68 6.47
CA PHE A 556 18.55 3.03 7.50
C PHE A 556 17.11 2.70 7.06
N ASP A 557 16.77 2.90 5.78
CA ASP A 557 15.45 2.57 5.25
C ASP A 557 15.20 1.05 5.32
N PRO A 558 14.10 0.56 5.93
CA PRO A 558 13.76 -0.87 5.96
C PRO A 558 13.55 -1.54 4.59
N ALA A 559 13.52 -0.76 3.50
CA ALA A 559 13.53 -1.24 2.12
C ALA A 559 14.94 -1.32 1.50
N ALA A 560 15.98 -0.82 2.16
CA ALA A 560 17.37 -0.95 1.71
C ALA A 560 17.91 -2.37 2.00
N VAL A 561 18.69 -2.91 1.07
CA VAL A 561 19.36 -4.19 1.19
C VAL A 561 20.73 -3.96 1.82
N ILE A 562 20.92 -4.34 3.09
CA ILE A 562 22.24 -4.34 3.73
C ILE A 562 23.09 -5.42 3.04
N MET A 563 24.15 -4.99 2.37
CA MET A 563 25.00 -5.85 1.55
C MET A 563 26.24 -6.33 2.30
N TRP A 564 26.73 -5.51 3.22
CA TRP A 564 27.90 -5.76 4.04
C TRP A 564 27.71 -5.08 5.40
N ASP A 565 28.22 -5.72 6.44
CA ASP A 565 28.13 -5.33 7.86
C ASP A 565 29.44 -5.77 8.54
N GLY A 566 30.09 -4.90 9.29
CA GLY A 566 31.38 -5.13 9.90
C GLY A 566 31.89 -3.94 10.70
N ASN A 567 33.21 -3.83 10.85
CA ASN A 567 33.82 -2.71 11.57
C ASN A 567 35.21 -2.46 11.00
N VAL A 568 35.38 -1.41 10.19
CA VAL A 568 36.62 -1.19 9.42
C VAL A 568 37.13 0.24 9.52
N THR A 569 38.36 0.39 10.02
CA THR A 569 39.07 1.67 10.14
C THR A 569 40.18 1.89 9.09
N VAL A 570 40.44 0.90 8.21
CA VAL A 570 41.52 0.96 7.22
C VAL A 570 41.07 1.52 5.87
N ASN A 571 41.77 2.54 5.39
CA ASN A 571 41.53 3.21 4.11
C ASN A 571 42.66 2.94 3.08
N PRO A 572 42.35 2.63 1.81
CA PRO A 572 41.03 2.24 1.30
C PRO A 572 40.66 0.82 1.75
N PHE A 573 39.37 0.56 1.91
CA PHE A 573 38.83 -0.77 2.19
C PHE A 573 38.38 -1.44 0.89
N THR A 574 38.52 -2.77 0.79
CA THR A 574 38.01 -3.55 -0.34
C THR A 574 37.52 -4.91 0.13
N VAL A 575 36.30 -5.27 -0.27
CA VAL A 575 35.67 -6.56 0.04
C VAL A 575 34.89 -7.07 -1.17
N ALA A 576 34.78 -8.39 -1.27
CA ALA A 576 34.04 -9.08 -2.31
C ALA A 576 33.08 -10.12 -1.70
N SER A 577 32.19 -10.64 -2.53
CA SER A 577 31.19 -11.66 -2.18
C SER A 577 31.84 -12.88 -1.52
N GLY A 578 31.35 -13.24 -0.33
CA GLY A 578 31.93 -14.30 0.51
C GLY A 578 33.13 -13.88 1.37
N GLY A 579 33.53 -12.61 1.33
CA GLY A 579 34.48 -12.01 2.27
C GLY A 579 33.87 -11.74 3.65
N SER A 580 34.71 -11.37 4.61
CA SER A 580 34.26 -11.05 5.98
C SER A 580 33.26 -9.88 5.98
N GLY A 581 32.16 -10.05 6.70
CA GLY A 581 31.07 -9.08 6.78
C GLY A 581 30.12 -9.05 5.57
N TRP A 582 30.42 -9.80 4.50
CA TRP A 582 29.57 -9.80 3.31
C TRP A 582 28.29 -10.62 3.54
N LEU A 583 27.13 -9.97 3.49
CA LEU A 583 25.84 -10.61 3.75
C LEU A 583 25.21 -11.16 2.47
N VAL A 584 25.12 -10.33 1.43
CA VAL A 584 24.33 -10.63 0.24
C VAL A 584 24.83 -9.85 -0.97
N ASN A 585 24.48 -10.29 -2.19
CA ASN A 585 24.76 -9.57 -3.43
C ASN A 585 23.51 -8.78 -3.88
N PRO A 586 23.43 -7.45 -3.69
CA PRO A 586 22.29 -6.64 -4.11
C PRO A 586 22.04 -6.68 -5.62
N VAL A 587 20.77 -6.78 -6.00
CA VAL A 587 20.34 -6.70 -7.39
C VAL A 587 19.95 -5.28 -7.79
N ILE A 588 20.54 -4.79 -8.88
CA ILE A 588 20.16 -3.54 -9.54
C ILE A 588 19.34 -3.92 -10.78
N GLN A 589 18.04 -3.61 -10.74
CA GLN A 589 17.09 -3.97 -11.79
C GLN A 589 17.41 -3.27 -13.14
N PRO A 590 16.98 -3.84 -14.29
CA PRO A 590 17.16 -3.23 -15.61
C PRO A 590 16.55 -1.83 -15.70
N ASN A 591 17.24 -0.88 -16.33
CA ASN A 591 16.80 0.51 -16.51
C ASN A 591 16.45 1.26 -15.20
N THR A 592 17.06 0.91 -14.06
CA THR A 592 16.86 1.59 -12.77
C THR A 592 18.13 2.25 -12.23
N THR A 593 17.95 3.05 -11.17
CA THR A 593 19.03 3.57 -10.33
C THR A 593 18.90 3.00 -8.93
N ALA A 594 20.00 2.51 -8.36
CA ALA A 594 20.12 2.17 -6.95
C ALA A 594 21.08 3.16 -6.28
N ASP A 595 20.68 3.70 -5.14
CA ASP A 595 21.62 4.39 -4.25
C ASP A 595 22.35 3.37 -3.39
N VAL A 596 23.61 3.66 -3.07
CA VAL A 596 24.46 2.87 -2.18
C VAL A 596 24.92 3.78 -1.06
N TRP A 597 24.70 3.34 0.17
CA TRP A 597 24.97 4.10 1.38
C TRP A 597 26.08 3.40 2.15
N PHE A 598 27.13 4.15 2.49
CA PHE A 598 28.19 3.71 3.37
C PHE A 598 28.01 4.42 4.71
N ASP A 599 27.76 3.67 5.77
CA ASP A 599 27.57 4.21 7.11
C ASP A 599 28.88 4.18 7.91
N PHE A 600 29.20 5.31 8.52
CA PHE A 600 30.35 5.45 9.42
C PHE A 600 29.79 5.81 10.81
N ASP A 601 29.68 4.80 11.68
CA ASP A 601 29.03 4.82 13.01
C ASP A 601 29.40 6.05 13.88
N GLY A 602 28.67 6.40 14.94
CA GLY A 602 29.16 7.35 15.96
C GLY A 602 29.46 8.79 15.50
N THR A 603 29.18 9.14 14.25
CA THR A 603 29.19 10.51 13.72
C THR A 603 27.76 11.00 13.58
N ALA A 604 27.26 11.89 14.43
CA ALA A 604 25.88 12.37 14.30
C ALA A 604 25.64 13.31 13.09
N GLY A 605 26.66 14.05 12.65
CA GLY A 605 26.55 15.07 11.61
C GLY A 605 26.92 14.61 10.19
N TYR A 606 27.05 15.58 9.29
CA TYR A 606 27.58 15.35 7.93
C TYR A 606 29.12 15.36 7.95
N LEU A 607 29.76 14.45 7.22
CA LEU A 607 31.24 14.35 7.18
C LEU A 607 31.91 15.62 6.61
N ASP A 608 31.26 16.35 5.71
CA ASP A 608 31.78 17.57 5.09
C ASP A 608 31.80 18.79 6.01
N GLN A 609 31.05 18.74 7.12
CA GLN A 609 30.92 19.80 8.11
C GLN A 609 31.82 19.59 9.34
N MET A 610 32.59 18.51 9.40
CA MET A 610 33.50 18.23 10.52
C MET A 610 34.60 19.30 10.69
N SER A 611 34.98 19.52 11.95
CA SER A 611 36.08 20.44 12.33
C SER A 611 37.37 19.65 12.59
N PRO A 612 38.57 20.15 12.22
CA PRO A 612 38.84 21.46 11.62
C PRO A 612 38.62 21.53 10.10
N THR A 613 38.58 20.40 9.39
CA THR A 613 38.48 20.36 7.92
C THR A 613 37.69 19.14 7.44
N GLY A 614 36.37 19.28 7.29
CA GLY A 614 35.50 18.19 6.86
C GLY A 614 35.85 17.57 5.50
N TYR A 615 35.27 16.41 5.24
CA TYR A 615 35.47 15.58 4.06
C TYR A 615 34.94 16.26 2.78
N ARG A 616 35.43 15.84 1.61
CA ARG A 616 35.00 16.36 0.30
C ARG A 616 34.78 15.20 -0.66
N ASP A 617 33.98 15.45 -1.70
CA ASP A 617 33.69 14.49 -2.77
C ASP A 617 34.97 13.85 -3.36
N TYR A 618 36.01 14.65 -3.60
CA TYR A 618 37.28 14.18 -4.15
C TYR A 618 38.11 13.29 -3.20
N ASP A 619 37.82 13.27 -1.89
CA ASP A 619 38.46 12.32 -0.98
C ASP A 619 37.94 10.89 -1.20
N PHE A 620 36.75 10.77 -1.78
CA PHE A 620 36.06 9.52 -2.11
C PHE A 620 36.25 9.07 -3.58
N ASN A 621 37.14 9.73 -4.32
CA ASN A 621 37.62 9.24 -5.61
C ASN A 621 38.22 7.82 -5.48
N ASP A 622 38.35 7.10 -6.59
CA ASP A 622 38.77 5.69 -6.65
C ASP A 622 37.87 4.70 -5.86
N THR A 623 36.76 5.15 -5.26
CA THR A 623 35.66 4.29 -4.81
C THR A 623 34.98 3.64 -6.01
N GLY A 624 34.74 2.33 -5.96
CA GLY A 624 34.25 1.55 -7.08
C GLY A 624 33.52 0.27 -6.67
N PHE A 625 32.76 -0.30 -7.61
CA PHE A 625 31.91 -1.47 -7.40
C PHE A 625 32.25 -2.58 -8.38
N THR A 626 32.34 -3.81 -7.89
CA THR A 626 32.47 -5.02 -8.71
C THR A 626 31.08 -5.56 -9.01
N LEU A 627 30.64 -5.45 -10.26
CA LEU A 627 29.35 -5.99 -10.71
C LEU A 627 29.54 -7.34 -11.37
N ASN A 628 28.79 -8.35 -10.92
CA ASN A 628 28.61 -9.61 -11.63
C ASN A 628 27.28 -9.57 -12.38
N PHE A 629 27.28 -10.10 -13.60
CA PHE A 629 26.06 -10.28 -14.39
C PHE A 629 25.68 -11.76 -14.35
N ILE A 630 24.41 -12.09 -14.65
CA ILE A 630 24.02 -13.50 -14.85
C ILE A 630 24.59 -13.98 -16.19
N CYS A 631 25.88 -14.24 -16.21
CA CYS A 631 26.49 -15.06 -17.22
C CYS A 631 26.24 -16.52 -16.82
N ASN A 632 25.40 -17.22 -17.59
CA ASN A 632 25.49 -18.67 -17.69
C ASN A 632 26.81 -19.03 -18.38
N ASN A 633 27.92 -18.86 -17.65
CA ASN A 633 29.28 -19.18 -18.08
C ASN A 633 29.50 -20.70 -18.05
N ALA A 634 28.76 -21.41 -18.92
CA ALA A 634 29.39 -22.55 -19.56
C ALA A 634 30.49 -21.98 -20.48
N PRO A 635 31.76 -22.45 -20.40
CA PRO A 635 32.74 -22.09 -21.40
C PRO A 635 32.23 -22.52 -22.78
N PRO A 636 32.56 -21.81 -23.87
CA PRO A 636 32.19 -22.26 -25.21
C PRO A 636 32.85 -23.62 -25.45
N ASP A 637 32.04 -24.68 -25.51
CA ASP A 637 32.55 -26.04 -25.71
C ASP A 637 33.46 -26.07 -26.93
N ARG A 638 34.70 -26.51 -26.69
CA ARG A 638 35.69 -26.68 -27.73
C ARG A 638 35.12 -27.68 -28.73
N ALA A 639 34.85 -27.21 -29.96
CA ALA A 639 34.12 -27.97 -30.97
C ALA A 639 34.68 -29.40 -31.12
N THR A 640 33.98 -30.35 -30.52
CA THR A 640 34.30 -31.77 -30.63
C THR A 640 33.71 -32.24 -31.96
N PRO A 641 34.48 -32.89 -32.85
CA PRO A 641 33.99 -33.29 -34.16
C PRO A 641 32.78 -34.22 -34.00
N ALA A 642 31.74 -33.97 -34.80
CA ALA A 642 30.46 -34.66 -34.67
C ALA A 642 30.62 -36.19 -34.78
N PRO A 643 30.04 -36.98 -33.87
CA PRO A 643 30.05 -38.43 -33.99
C PRO A 643 29.31 -38.83 -35.27
N THR A 644 29.94 -39.70 -36.06
CA THR A 644 29.36 -40.20 -37.30
C THR A 644 28.16 -41.09 -37.00
N ASN A 645 26.97 -40.68 -37.45
CA ASN A 645 25.74 -41.43 -37.23
C ASN A 645 25.84 -42.84 -37.83
N THR A 646 25.87 -43.85 -36.96
CA THR A 646 25.59 -45.23 -37.37
C THR A 646 24.07 -45.44 -37.27
N PRO A 647 23.38 -45.86 -38.35
CA PRO A 647 21.93 -46.00 -38.33
C PRO A 647 21.52 -47.24 -37.55
N SER A 648 20.67 -47.07 -36.53
CA SER A 648 19.90 -48.17 -35.93
C SER A 648 18.41 -47.93 -36.23
N VAL A 649 17.78 -48.91 -36.88
CA VAL A 649 16.39 -48.82 -37.35
C VAL A 649 15.47 -49.45 -36.33
N THR A 650 14.54 -48.67 -35.79
CA THR A 650 13.36 -49.18 -35.07
C THR A 650 12.11 -48.55 -35.67
N LEU A 651 11.23 -49.37 -36.23
CA LEU A 651 9.99 -48.94 -36.87
C LEU A 651 8.82 -48.95 -35.88
N THR A 652 8.11 -47.82 -35.80
CA THR A 652 6.78 -47.76 -35.15
C THR A 652 5.77 -47.24 -36.19
N PRO A 653 4.69 -47.97 -36.50
CA PRO A 653 3.77 -47.59 -37.57
C PRO A 653 2.85 -46.45 -37.12
N SER A 654 2.80 -45.36 -37.90
CA SER A 654 1.72 -44.37 -37.85
C SER A 654 0.89 -44.46 -39.13
N ILE A 655 -0.43 -44.60 -38.97
CA ILE A 655 -1.37 -44.68 -40.09
C ILE A 655 -1.77 -43.25 -40.47
N THR A 656 -1.34 -42.80 -41.65
CA THR A 656 -1.68 -41.49 -42.21
C THR A 656 -2.94 -41.58 -43.07
N LEU A 657 -3.86 -40.61 -42.94
CA LEU A 657 -4.86 -40.32 -43.96
C LEU A 657 -4.75 -38.85 -44.41
N THR A 658 -4.63 -38.67 -45.72
CA THR A 658 -4.28 -37.39 -46.37
C THR A 658 -5.53 -36.73 -46.99
N PRO A 659 -5.69 -35.40 -46.92
CA PRO A 659 -6.77 -34.68 -47.59
C PRO A 659 -6.37 -34.09 -48.97
N SER A 660 -7.25 -34.14 -49.97
CA SER A 660 -7.25 -33.20 -51.13
C SER A 660 -8.43 -33.37 -52.12
N LYS A 661 -9.16 -32.27 -52.43
CA LYS A 661 -9.31 -31.64 -53.78
C LYS A 661 -10.49 -30.63 -53.93
N THR A 662 -10.15 -29.34 -54.05
CA THR A 662 -10.44 -28.36 -55.14
C THR A 662 -11.31 -28.82 -56.35
N LEU A 663 -12.23 -28.05 -56.99
CA LEU A 663 -12.97 -26.77 -56.73
C LEU A 663 -14.11 -26.55 -57.80
N THR A 664 -15.03 -25.59 -57.56
CA THR A 664 -15.88 -24.79 -58.54
C THR A 664 -16.94 -25.46 -59.48
N PRO A 665 -17.94 -24.72 -60.04
CA PRO A 665 -18.75 -23.56 -59.55
C PRO A 665 -20.27 -23.49 -59.97
N SER A 666 -20.98 -22.46 -59.43
CA SER A 666 -22.06 -21.64 -60.09
C SER A 666 -23.57 -22.01 -59.99
N LYS A 667 -24.38 -21.13 -59.35
CA LYS A 667 -25.38 -20.22 -60.00
C LYS A 667 -26.24 -19.41 -58.98
N THR A 668 -26.54 -18.15 -59.30
CA THR A 668 -27.52 -17.25 -58.62
C THR A 668 -28.91 -17.34 -59.29
N PRO A 669 -30.05 -16.95 -58.66
CA PRO A 669 -30.49 -15.54 -58.64
C PRO A 669 -31.30 -15.02 -57.41
N THR A 670 -31.07 -13.75 -57.04
CA THR A 670 -32.04 -12.64 -56.74
C THR A 670 -33.38 -12.95 -55.99
N ARG A 671 -33.83 -12.26 -54.92
CA ARG A 671 -34.23 -10.81 -54.88
C ARG A 671 -34.92 -10.36 -53.55
N THR A 672 -34.38 -9.32 -52.88
CA THR A 672 -34.98 -8.18 -52.10
C THR A 672 -36.19 -8.37 -51.11
N PRO A 673 -36.63 -7.37 -50.28
CA PRO A 673 -36.69 -7.50 -48.80
C PRO A 673 -38.10 -7.28 -48.17
N THR A 674 -38.23 -7.10 -46.83
CA THR A 674 -39.01 -6.02 -46.12
C THR A 674 -39.34 -6.31 -44.61
N ARG A 675 -38.75 -5.51 -43.69
CA ARG A 675 -39.33 -4.76 -42.53
C ARG A 675 -40.31 -5.42 -41.51
N THR A 676 -39.85 -5.56 -40.23
CA THR A 676 -40.43 -5.22 -38.86
C THR A 676 -41.95 -5.23 -38.55
N PRO A 677 -42.46 -5.07 -37.27
CA PRO A 677 -41.87 -5.20 -35.90
C PRO A 677 -42.76 -5.87 -34.78
N GLY A 678 -42.12 -6.37 -33.69
CA GLY A 678 -42.68 -6.46 -32.30
C GLY A 678 -43.85 -7.43 -32.00
N PRO A 679 -44.48 -7.38 -30.80
CA PRO A 679 -43.87 -7.29 -29.45
C PRO A 679 -44.55 -8.24 -28.40
N VAL A 680 -44.36 -7.94 -27.09
CA VAL A 680 -45.20 -8.22 -25.89
C VAL A 680 -45.19 -9.55 -25.08
N THR A 681 -44.83 -9.37 -23.79
CA THR A 681 -45.38 -9.95 -22.52
C THR A 681 -45.01 -11.33 -21.94
N SER A 682 -44.97 -11.32 -20.60
CA SER A 682 -44.67 -12.35 -19.59
C SER A 682 -45.89 -13.16 -19.13
N THR A 683 -45.69 -14.22 -18.31
CA THR A 683 -46.29 -14.40 -16.94
C THR A 683 -46.10 -15.82 -16.32
N PHE A 684 -45.44 -15.88 -15.15
CA PHE A 684 -45.54 -16.76 -13.95
C PHE A 684 -46.07 -18.25 -13.95
N THR A 685 -45.24 -19.17 -13.40
CA THR A 685 -45.41 -20.23 -12.32
C THR A 685 -46.80 -20.76 -11.85
N PRO A 686 -46.91 -21.79 -10.94
CA PRO A 686 -46.26 -23.12 -10.79
C PRO A 686 -47.27 -24.28 -10.43
N SER A 687 -46.86 -25.54 -10.19
CA SER A 687 -47.66 -26.51 -9.36
C SER A 687 -46.87 -27.75 -8.85
N ARG A 688 -47.45 -28.51 -7.90
CA ARG A 688 -46.88 -29.66 -7.13
C ARG A 688 -47.45 -31.05 -7.50
N THR A 689 -46.73 -32.07 -7.03
CA THR A 689 -46.93 -33.55 -6.85
C THR A 689 -48.38 -34.12 -6.75
N PRO A 690 -48.62 -35.45 -6.99
CA PRO A 690 -48.27 -36.53 -6.03
C PRO A 690 -47.93 -37.97 -6.57
N SER A 691 -47.53 -38.86 -5.64
CA SER A 691 -47.35 -40.35 -5.74
C SER A 691 -48.71 -41.09 -5.50
N PRO A 692 -48.89 -42.46 -5.41
CA PRO A 692 -47.98 -43.57 -5.01
C PRO A 692 -48.17 -44.96 -5.71
N THR A 693 -47.51 -46.04 -5.25
CA THR A 693 -48.04 -47.45 -5.25
C THR A 693 -47.40 -48.38 -4.18
N ILE A 694 -48.31 -49.10 -3.50
CA ILE A 694 -48.34 -50.25 -2.54
C ILE A 694 -47.30 -51.40 -2.76
N THR A 695 -47.01 -52.41 -1.92
CA THR A 695 -46.89 -52.72 -0.44
C THR A 695 -46.92 -54.28 -0.28
N ASN A 696 -46.03 -54.92 0.51
CA ASN A 696 -46.36 -55.94 1.56
C ASN A 696 -45.17 -56.77 2.11
N THR A 697 -45.24 -57.02 3.42
CA THR A 697 -44.35 -57.74 4.37
C THR A 697 -44.90 -59.18 4.63
N PRO A 698 -44.70 -59.94 5.76
CA PRO A 698 -43.82 -59.91 6.98
C PRO A 698 -43.15 -61.33 7.22
N PRO A 699 -42.92 -61.91 8.44
CA PRO A 699 -42.67 -61.41 9.83
C PRO A 699 -41.36 -61.94 10.51
N VAL A 700 -40.64 -61.17 11.36
CA VAL A 700 -40.69 -61.02 12.85
C VAL A 700 -40.00 -62.11 13.72
N SER A 701 -38.94 -61.73 14.47
CA SER A 701 -38.93 -61.69 15.97
C SER A 701 -37.56 -61.37 16.60
N THR A 702 -37.61 -60.61 17.69
CA THR A 702 -36.56 -60.14 18.63
C THR A 702 -36.61 -60.96 19.96
N PRO A 703 -35.87 -60.68 21.08
CA PRO A 703 -34.52 -60.09 21.30
C PRO A 703 -33.65 -60.77 22.43
N LYS A 704 -32.44 -60.22 22.68
CA LYS A 704 -31.76 -60.08 24.01
C LYS A 704 -30.95 -61.31 24.58
N PRO A 705 -30.19 -61.20 25.71
CA PRO A 705 -28.70 -61.11 25.66
C PRO A 705 -27.93 -62.07 26.60
N THR A 706 -26.61 -61.87 26.79
CA THR A 706 -25.83 -61.89 28.08
C THR A 706 -24.48 -62.66 28.06
N ASN A 707 -23.38 -61.91 28.29
CA ASN A 707 -22.10 -62.19 28.99
C ASN A 707 -21.24 -63.48 28.78
N THR A 708 -20.00 -63.27 28.30
CA THR A 708 -18.66 -63.73 28.83
C THR A 708 -18.34 -65.21 29.14
N PRO A 709 -17.06 -65.58 29.36
CA PRO A 709 -15.80 -65.12 28.73
C PRO A 709 -15.00 -66.34 28.17
N PHE A 710 -13.78 -66.16 27.67
CA PHE A 710 -12.58 -66.86 28.18
C PHE A 710 -11.28 -66.29 27.59
N LYS A 711 -10.16 -66.62 28.24
CA LYS A 711 -8.82 -66.04 28.08
C LYS A 711 -7.80 -67.16 27.84
N ALA A 712 -6.98 -67.03 26.80
CA ALA A 712 -5.67 -67.68 26.60
C ALA A 712 -5.05 -67.03 25.34
N GLU A 713 -3.75 -66.75 25.24
CA GLU A 713 -2.62 -67.07 26.13
C GLU A 713 -1.70 -65.84 26.27
#